data_AF-A0A934RE15-F1
#
_entry.id   AF-A0A934RE15-F1
#
_cell.length_a   1.000
_cell.length_b   1.000
_cell.length_c   1.000
_cell.angle_alpha   90.00
_cell.angle_beta   90.00
_cell.angle_gamma   90.00
#
_symmetry.space_group_name_H-M   'P 1'
#
loop_
_entity.id
_entity.type
_entity.pdbx_description
1 polymer ?
#
loop_
_entity_poly.entity_id
_entity_poly.type
_entity_poly.pdbx_seq_one_letter_code
_entity_poly.pdbx_strand_id
1 'polypeptide(L)'
;MHRIFVEKKPAFAHEARTLLPELRESLHLDHLQGLRVIQRYDIDGLSCAEFELAVGSILSEPQVDHATDDLHLGAGEQAFAVEYLPGQFDQRADSAAQCLQILTAKERPTIASATVYVLQGGLSPEEIDKVKHFIINSVDSHEATLELPESLHVPTPEPKDVESLENFNALDPATACKELGLAMSAADVAFCQKYFGEEEGRAPTLTEIRVLDTYWSDHCRHTTFLTRIADVEFDENTGPVQRAWEAYQSVRNDVFGPDTDRPVTLMDIALMGMRELRKSGELDNLEESDEINAASIVVPIEIEPTAGSSFSEKKQEEWLVMFKNETHNHPTEIEPFGGAATCLGGCIRDPLSGRSYVYQAMRVTGAANPLTPFNETLPGKLPQKKICQVAAEGYSSYGNQIGLATGQVAEVYHPGYVAKRMEIGAVVAAAPRSQVFRGSPATGDLILLIGGRTGRDGVGGATGSSKEHSDDALDNSAEVQKGDAPTERKVQRLFRHQELARKIKVCNDFGAGGVSVAIGEIAPSLDIDLDAVPKKYDGLDGTELAISESQERMAVCVDPSDLDFFIQESDKENLDCTHVATVADHGRLRINWRGKTIVDLSRVFLDSNGVQQEARIKVNSIPLGSPEAAAPAEGENLLARLKSRLSQLNHASQKGLGEIFDGSVGAGTVLWPFGGAHQLTPPDAMVAKLPLLEGDTDACSYMSWGFNPDVACWSPFHGAAWAVTESVCKAVAAGARLSDIRLTLQEYFPKLGDDPARWGLPFASLLGAFEAQHQLRLAAIGGKDSMSGSFNELDVPPTLVSFALAPGSASRARSPEFKQSGSRLSLIEIPLTSESLPDYPRILEVAEQLHQSNELLVSVKAIGSAGLGHAIATSCFGNGLGAELDTELDLFEPRPFSFLVEHGEDLPASLGAVALGRTTEAAKLNVSGEDLDLDELLEAWTGTLEPIYPTQAEGIDPSGSLELDAPDVRPATRSLPTSSASPRVIIPAFPGTNSEYDTAKAFAEAGATPSIQVFRNLTPQALEQSLSALAESIRSSEILMIPGGFSAGDEPDGSAKFIATVLRNPMVADAVMDLIKNRDGLILGICNGFQALVKTGLVPYGEIRKPVASAPTLAHNSIGRHVSCYVHTRVESNLSPWLAGSSIGDRHCIPVSHGEGRFVASEAVIRELARKGQIATRYVDASGEPTMDIEFNPNGSTAAVEGITSPCGKVFGKMGHTERRGSRVAVNIPGEKHQPLFKAGVRWFQ
;
A
#
# COMPACT_ATOMS: atom_id res chain seq x y z
N MET A 1 -14.70 15.31 32.57
CA MET A 1 -14.72 16.01 31.27
C MET A 1 -13.75 17.19 31.26
N HIS A 2 -12.84 17.21 30.29
CA HIS A 2 -11.94 18.34 29.95
C HIS A 2 -11.94 18.56 28.44
N ARG A 3 -11.64 19.78 28.00
CA ARG A 3 -11.52 20.13 26.57
C ARG A 3 -10.27 20.95 26.31
N ILE A 4 -9.63 20.70 25.18
CA ILE A 4 -8.53 21.52 24.66
C ILE A 4 -8.67 21.73 23.16
N PHE A 5 -8.33 22.93 22.70
CA PHE A 5 -8.14 23.30 21.31
C PHE A 5 -6.64 23.46 21.03
N VAL A 6 -6.17 22.84 19.95
CA VAL A 6 -4.76 22.81 19.56
C VAL A 6 -4.66 23.34 18.13
N GLU A 7 -4.06 24.52 18.00
CA GLU A 7 -3.91 25.24 16.73
C GLU A 7 -2.43 25.30 16.33
N LYS A 8 -2.11 24.90 15.09
CA LYS A 8 -0.76 25.07 14.54
C LYS A 8 -0.42 26.56 14.47
N LYS A 9 0.78 26.94 14.92
CA LYS A 9 1.28 28.31 14.70
C LYS A 9 1.31 28.62 13.20
N PRO A 10 1.20 29.89 12.78
CA PRO A 10 1.11 30.26 11.36
C PRO A 10 2.21 29.69 10.45
N ALA A 11 3.42 29.48 10.97
CA ALA A 11 4.52 28.86 10.21
C ALA A 11 4.29 27.36 9.89
N PHE A 12 3.53 26.65 10.72
CA PHE A 12 3.30 25.20 10.64
C PHE A 12 1.88 24.83 10.20
N ALA A 13 0.98 25.79 10.04
CA ALA A 13 -0.40 25.59 9.57
C ALA A 13 -0.46 25.24 8.07
N HIS A 14 0.12 24.10 7.68
CA HIS A 14 0.18 23.66 6.29
C HIS A 14 -1.21 23.33 5.73
N GLU A 15 -2.01 22.56 6.46
CA GLU A 15 -3.38 22.20 6.07
C GLU A 15 -4.23 23.43 5.72
N ALA A 16 -4.21 24.46 6.59
CA ALA A 16 -4.92 25.71 6.34
C ALA A 16 -4.40 26.46 5.10
N ARG A 17 -3.08 26.41 4.82
CA ARG A 17 -2.47 27.05 3.65
C ARG A 17 -2.83 26.35 2.34
N THR A 18 -3.05 25.04 2.37
CA THR A 18 -3.43 24.24 1.20
C THR A 18 -4.93 24.31 0.94
N LEU A 19 -5.75 24.19 1.99
CA LEU A 19 -7.21 24.18 1.89
C LEU A 19 -7.80 25.56 1.57
N LEU A 20 -7.20 26.66 2.03
CA LEU A 20 -7.73 28.01 1.77
C LEU A 20 -7.79 28.35 0.27
N PRO A 21 -6.70 28.21 -0.53
CA PRO A 21 -6.75 28.39 -1.97
C PRO A 21 -7.75 27.46 -2.64
N GLU A 22 -7.81 26.19 -2.21
CA GLU A 22 -8.72 25.19 -2.76
C GLU A 22 -10.19 25.58 -2.57
N LEU A 23 -10.56 26.06 -1.38
CA LEU A 23 -11.92 26.55 -1.11
C LEU A 23 -12.24 27.80 -1.94
N ARG A 24 -11.29 28.74 -2.08
CA ARG A 24 -11.47 29.95 -2.90
C ARG A 24 -11.73 29.60 -4.35
N GLU A 25 -10.90 28.73 -4.92
CA GLU A 25 -10.95 28.34 -6.32
C GLU A 25 -12.17 27.47 -6.61
N SER A 26 -12.39 26.41 -5.82
CA SER A 26 -13.43 25.41 -6.08
C SER A 26 -14.84 25.95 -5.81
N LEU A 27 -14.99 26.82 -4.81
CA LEU A 27 -16.31 27.35 -4.40
C LEU A 27 -16.55 28.80 -4.84
N HIS A 28 -15.60 29.42 -5.56
CA HIS A 28 -15.63 30.82 -6.00
C HIS A 28 -15.82 31.81 -4.84
N LEU A 29 -15.05 31.64 -3.76
CA LEU A 29 -15.13 32.45 -2.53
C LEU A 29 -13.97 33.46 -2.43
N ASP A 30 -13.86 34.37 -3.39
CA ASP A 30 -12.73 35.33 -3.47
C ASP A 30 -12.57 36.22 -2.21
N HIS A 31 -13.65 36.47 -1.47
CA HIS A 31 -13.65 37.25 -0.23
C HIS A 31 -13.36 36.44 1.04
N LEU A 32 -13.20 35.11 0.96
CA LEU A 32 -12.69 34.30 2.08
C LEU A 32 -11.24 34.72 2.33
N GLN A 33 -10.95 35.48 3.38
CA GLN A 33 -9.65 36.10 3.64
C GLN A 33 -8.67 35.19 4.39
N GLY A 34 -9.18 34.32 5.27
CA GLY A 34 -8.37 33.47 6.12
C GLY A 34 -9.10 32.21 6.53
N LEU A 35 -8.32 31.18 6.85
CA LEU A 35 -8.75 29.89 7.35
C LEU A 35 -7.83 29.50 8.51
N ARG A 36 -8.41 29.07 9.63
CA ARG A 36 -7.68 28.37 10.70
C ARG A 36 -8.26 26.96 10.83
N VAL A 37 -7.38 25.99 11.01
CA VAL A 37 -7.74 24.59 11.27
C VAL A 37 -7.22 24.26 12.65
N ILE A 38 -8.13 23.84 13.54
CA ILE A 38 -7.86 23.69 14.97
C ILE A 38 -8.35 22.32 15.41
N GLN A 39 -7.46 21.53 16.01
CA GLN A 39 -7.86 20.24 16.57
C GLN A 39 -8.52 20.43 17.93
N ARG A 40 -9.69 19.84 18.13
CA ARG A 40 -10.38 19.75 19.41
C ARG A 40 -10.22 18.35 19.99
N TYR A 41 -9.90 18.27 21.28
CA TYR A 41 -9.98 17.04 22.07
C TYR A 41 -10.92 17.22 23.24
N ASP A 42 -11.85 16.29 23.36
CA ASP A 42 -12.73 16.11 24.51
C ASP A 42 -12.31 14.85 25.25
N ILE A 43 -12.07 14.95 26.55
CA ILE A 43 -11.45 13.88 27.34
C ILE A 43 -12.24 13.61 28.60
N ASP A 44 -12.64 12.35 28.79
CA ASP A 44 -13.25 11.87 30.01
C ASP A 44 -12.33 10.88 30.76
N GLY A 45 -12.40 10.88 32.09
CA GLY A 45 -11.60 9.98 32.93
C GLY A 45 -10.24 10.52 33.43
N LEU A 46 -9.92 11.81 33.27
CA LEU A 46 -8.70 12.43 33.83
C LEU A 46 -8.97 13.38 35.01
N SER A 47 -8.04 13.45 35.96
CA SER A 47 -7.97 14.54 36.93
C SER A 47 -7.39 15.82 36.31
N CYS A 48 -7.62 16.99 36.92
CA CYS A 48 -7.09 18.27 36.40
C CYS A 48 -5.56 18.26 36.28
N ALA A 49 -4.85 17.65 37.23
CA ALA A 49 -3.39 17.57 37.21
C ALA A 49 -2.86 16.67 36.08
N GLU A 50 -3.55 15.56 35.79
CA GLU A 50 -3.21 14.68 34.67
C GLU A 50 -3.49 15.37 33.32
N PHE A 51 -4.59 16.11 33.23
CA PHE A 51 -4.95 16.89 32.05
C PHE A 51 -3.93 17.99 31.74
N GLU A 52 -3.53 18.80 32.74
CA GLU A 52 -2.50 19.84 32.57
C GLU A 52 -1.16 19.25 32.09
N LEU A 53 -0.79 18.08 32.60
CA LEU A 53 0.41 17.36 32.16
C LEU A 53 0.29 16.85 30.72
N ALA A 54 -0.86 16.31 30.36
CA ALA A 54 -1.17 15.81 29.02
C ALA A 54 -1.11 16.91 27.95
N VAL A 55 -1.67 18.08 28.24
CA VAL A 55 -1.70 19.23 27.31
C VAL A 55 -0.28 19.60 26.88
N GLY A 56 0.65 19.77 27.83
CA GLY A 56 2.02 20.20 27.53
C GLY A 56 2.97 19.11 27.03
N SER A 57 2.53 17.87 26.87
CA SER A 57 3.43 16.75 26.55
C SER A 57 2.94 15.75 25.49
N ILE A 58 1.62 15.61 25.31
CA ILE A 58 0.97 14.64 24.40
C ILE A 58 0.03 15.38 23.43
N LEU A 59 -0.91 16.16 23.95
CA LEU A 59 -1.97 16.76 23.12
C LEU A 59 -1.46 17.95 22.30
N SER A 60 -0.38 18.60 22.73
CA SER A 60 0.24 19.71 21.99
C SER A 60 1.76 19.72 22.11
N GLU A 61 2.41 20.38 21.15
CA GLU A 61 3.84 20.66 21.13
C GLU A 61 4.10 22.16 21.18
N PRO A 62 4.68 22.70 22.28
CA PRO A 62 4.84 24.15 22.44
C PRO A 62 5.75 24.79 21.38
N GLN A 63 6.54 24.01 20.64
CA GLN A 63 7.35 24.45 19.51
C GLN A 63 6.49 24.85 18.31
N VAL A 64 5.43 24.09 18.01
CA VAL A 64 4.65 24.20 16.76
C VAL A 64 3.19 24.56 16.97
N ASP A 65 2.66 24.41 18.19
CA ASP A 65 1.24 24.58 18.50
C ASP A 65 0.98 25.73 19.51
N HIS A 66 -0.27 26.19 19.49
CA HIS A 66 -0.94 26.94 20.54
C HIS A 66 -2.04 26.05 21.12
N ALA A 67 -2.06 25.88 22.45
CA ALA A 67 -3.09 25.11 23.14
C ALA A 67 -3.93 26.04 24.03
N THR A 68 -5.25 26.00 23.89
CA THR A 68 -6.20 26.83 24.66
C THR A 68 -7.39 25.99 25.12
N ASP A 69 -7.97 26.34 26.27
CA ASP A 69 -9.18 25.73 26.81
C ASP A 69 -10.48 26.32 26.23
N ASP A 70 -10.37 27.46 25.54
CA ASP A 70 -11.47 28.15 24.86
C ASP A 70 -11.18 28.41 23.37
N LEU A 71 -12.24 28.43 22.56
CA LEU A 71 -12.19 28.74 21.13
C LEU A 71 -12.39 30.24 20.93
N HIS A 72 -11.31 30.95 20.61
CA HIS A 72 -11.37 32.39 20.35
C HIS A 72 -11.68 32.69 18.88
N LEU A 73 -12.79 33.40 18.64
CA LEU A 73 -13.21 33.89 17.33
C LEU A 73 -13.04 35.42 17.25
N GLY A 74 -12.38 35.88 16.19
CA GLY A 74 -12.23 37.27 15.83
C GLY A 74 -13.51 37.89 15.24
N ALA A 75 -13.48 39.21 15.02
CA ALA A 75 -14.59 39.91 14.37
C ALA A 75 -14.73 39.45 12.91
N GLY A 76 -15.92 38.96 12.53
CA GLY A 76 -16.18 38.45 11.17
C GLY A 76 -15.66 37.03 10.92
N GLU A 77 -15.23 36.33 11.97
CA GLU A 77 -14.93 34.90 11.92
C GLU A 77 -16.16 34.06 12.28
N GLN A 78 -16.31 32.93 11.61
CA GLN A 78 -17.34 31.92 11.87
C GLN A 78 -16.67 30.55 11.95
N ALA A 79 -17.17 29.67 12.81
CA ALA A 79 -16.59 28.36 13.00
C ALA A 79 -17.64 27.25 12.98
N PHE A 80 -17.22 26.09 12.50
CA PHE A 80 -17.94 24.82 12.63
C PHE A 80 -16.92 23.71 12.92
N ALA A 81 -17.39 22.61 13.50
CA ALA A 81 -16.54 21.47 13.84
C ALA A 81 -16.98 20.24 13.06
N VAL A 82 -16.04 19.38 12.73
CA VAL A 82 -16.26 18.12 12.00
C VAL A 82 -15.67 17.00 12.81
N GLU A 83 -16.44 15.94 13.06
CA GLU A 83 -15.96 14.72 13.71
C GLU A 83 -16.46 13.49 12.96
N TYR A 84 -15.83 12.35 13.19
CA TYR A 84 -16.27 11.10 12.58
C TYR A 84 -17.61 10.63 13.15
N LEU A 85 -18.37 9.93 12.31
CA LEU A 85 -19.60 9.27 12.73
C LEU A 85 -19.33 8.26 13.84
N PRO A 86 -20.25 8.08 14.81
CA PRO A 86 -20.07 7.10 15.86
C PRO A 86 -19.82 5.68 15.32
N GLY A 87 -18.73 5.06 15.77
CA GLY A 87 -18.33 3.70 15.39
C GLY A 87 -17.19 3.63 14.35
N GLN A 88 -16.94 4.72 13.61
CA GLN A 88 -15.78 4.83 12.74
C GLN A 88 -14.47 4.85 13.54
N PHE A 89 -13.40 4.29 12.97
CA PHE A 89 -12.10 4.29 13.62
C PHE A 89 -11.44 5.68 13.56
N ASP A 90 -11.35 6.33 14.73
CA ASP A 90 -10.60 7.57 14.91
C ASP A 90 -9.18 7.26 15.44
N GLN A 91 -8.23 7.16 14.51
CA GLN A 91 -6.83 6.89 14.82
C GLN A 91 -6.22 7.94 15.76
N ARG A 92 -6.64 9.20 15.65
CA ARG A 92 -6.17 10.31 16.47
C ARG A 92 -6.66 10.18 17.91
N ALA A 93 -7.94 9.91 18.09
CA ALA A 93 -8.51 9.68 19.41
C ALA A 93 -7.92 8.43 20.09
N ASP A 94 -7.79 7.31 19.37
CA ASP A 94 -7.23 6.08 19.93
C ASP A 94 -5.76 6.26 20.33
N SER A 95 -4.94 6.87 19.48
CA SER A 95 -3.52 7.10 19.76
C SER A 95 -3.30 8.08 20.91
N ALA A 96 -4.12 9.14 21.00
CA ALA A 96 -4.14 10.02 22.16
C ALA A 96 -4.47 9.24 23.44
N ALA A 97 -5.48 8.38 23.40
CA ALA A 97 -5.92 7.59 24.55
C ALA A 97 -4.83 6.60 25.01
N GLN A 98 -4.14 5.95 24.07
CA GLN A 98 -2.98 5.10 24.36
C GLN A 98 -1.83 5.88 25.02
N CYS A 99 -1.50 7.08 24.52
CA CYS A 99 -0.47 7.92 25.13
C CYS A 99 -0.83 8.35 26.56
N LEU A 100 -2.09 8.73 26.80
CA LEU A 100 -2.58 9.08 28.14
C LEU A 100 -2.58 7.88 29.09
N GLN A 101 -2.84 6.68 28.59
CA GLN A 101 -2.73 5.45 29.38
C GLN A 101 -1.29 5.25 29.89
N ILE A 102 -0.29 5.50 29.03
CA ILE A 102 1.14 5.44 29.40
C ILE A 102 1.49 6.50 30.46
N LEU A 103 0.97 7.72 30.28
CA LEU A 103 1.21 8.83 31.20
C LEU A 103 0.64 8.57 32.60
N THR A 104 -0.57 8.03 32.66
CA THR A 104 -1.33 7.84 33.91
C THR A 104 -1.09 6.49 34.57
N ALA A 105 -0.66 5.49 33.81
CA ALA A 105 -0.58 4.08 34.20
C ALA A 105 -1.93 3.54 34.75
N LYS A 106 -3.04 3.98 34.15
CA LYS A 106 -4.42 3.59 34.52
C LYS A 106 -5.13 2.95 33.33
N GLU A 107 -6.43 2.71 33.48
CA GLU A 107 -7.32 2.40 32.35
C GLU A 107 -7.29 3.48 31.28
N ARG A 108 -7.52 3.08 30.04
CA ARG A 108 -7.52 3.99 28.89
C ARG A 108 -8.67 5.02 29.03
N PRO A 109 -8.39 6.33 28.96
CA PRO A 109 -9.46 7.33 28.99
C PRO A 109 -10.26 7.33 27.68
N THR A 110 -11.51 7.82 27.74
CA THR A 110 -12.34 8.02 26.54
C THR A 110 -12.01 9.38 25.94
N ILE A 111 -11.75 9.41 24.63
CA ILE A 111 -11.45 10.63 23.89
C ILE A 111 -12.36 10.74 22.68
N ALA A 112 -12.91 11.92 22.45
CA ALA A 112 -13.48 12.32 21.17
C ALA A 112 -12.61 13.41 20.54
N SER A 113 -12.37 13.31 19.25
CA SER A 113 -11.58 14.28 18.49
C SER A 113 -12.43 14.91 17.39
N ALA A 114 -12.21 16.20 17.11
CA ALA A 114 -12.89 16.92 16.03
C ALA A 114 -11.98 17.99 15.44
N THR A 115 -12.14 18.27 14.16
CA THR A 115 -11.45 19.37 13.48
C THR A 115 -12.37 20.59 13.40
N VAL A 116 -11.94 21.71 13.96
CA VAL A 116 -12.66 22.99 13.94
C VAL A 116 -12.09 23.87 12.84
N TYR A 117 -12.95 24.27 11.91
CA TYR A 117 -12.62 25.18 10.82
C TYR A 117 -13.12 26.58 11.18
N VAL A 118 -12.22 27.56 11.22
CA VAL A 118 -12.55 28.97 11.44
C VAL A 118 -12.34 29.75 10.16
N LEU A 119 -13.42 30.28 9.60
CA LEU A 119 -13.46 31.02 8.33
C LEU A 119 -13.50 32.52 8.61
N GLN A 120 -12.60 33.28 7.98
CA GLN A 120 -12.54 34.74 8.08
C GLN A 120 -12.92 35.37 6.74
N GLY A 121 -13.87 36.31 6.73
CA GLY A 121 -14.26 37.03 5.50
C GLY A 121 -15.69 37.56 5.47
N GLY A 122 -16.50 37.30 6.51
CA GLY A 122 -17.91 37.71 6.53
C GLY A 122 -18.77 36.95 5.53
N LEU A 123 -18.60 35.63 5.46
CA LEU A 123 -19.36 34.74 4.57
C LEU A 123 -20.86 34.76 4.89
N SER A 124 -21.68 34.60 3.86
CA SER A 124 -23.12 34.36 4.05
C SER A 124 -23.37 32.94 4.60
N PRO A 125 -24.50 32.69 5.26
CA PRO A 125 -24.86 31.33 5.69
C PRO A 125 -24.82 30.30 4.53
N GLU A 126 -25.26 30.70 3.34
CA GLU A 126 -25.25 29.86 2.14
C GLU A 126 -23.84 29.51 1.67
N GLU A 127 -22.88 30.44 1.80
CA GLU A 127 -21.47 30.20 1.48
C GLU A 127 -20.81 29.26 2.49
N ILE A 128 -21.14 29.39 3.77
CA ILE A 128 -20.67 28.47 4.82
C ILE A 128 -21.19 27.06 4.57
N ASP A 129 -22.47 26.92 4.20
CA ASP A 129 -23.05 25.62 3.88
C ASP A 129 -22.33 24.98 2.69
N LYS A 130 -21.92 25.73 1.66
CA LYS A 130 -21.09 25.20 0.57
C LYS A 130 -19.74 24.69 1.07
N VAL A 131 -19.08 25.42 1.97
CA VAL A 131 -17.81 24.99 2.58
C VAL A 131 -18.02 23.71 3.39
N LYS A 132 -19.11 23.62 4.15
CA LYS A 132 -19.47 22.40 4.90
C LYS A 132 -19.67 21.20 3.98
N HIS A 133 -20.42 21.34 2.89
CA HIS A 133 -20.61 20.25 1.91
C HIS A 133 -19.32 19.85 1.18
N PHE A 134 -18.36 20.77 1.04
CA PHE A 134 -17.06 20.46 0.46
C PHE A 134 -16.17 19.65 1.41
N ILE A 135 -16.20 19.99 2.70
CA ILE A 135 -15.32 19.43 3.74
C ILE A 135 -15.91 18.16 4.36
N ILE A 136 -17.19 18.16 4.72
CA ILE A 136 -17.86 17.06 5.41
C ILE A 136 -18.26 16.00 4.38
N ASN A 137 -17.70 14.81 4.52
CA ASN A 137 -18.22 13.64 3.80
C ASN A 137 -19.27 12.96 4.69
N SER A 138 -20.54 13.06 4.30
CA SER A 138 -21.66 12.49 5.07
C SER A 138 -21.57 10.98 5.32
N VAL A 139 -20.72 10.29 4.57
CA VAL A 139 -20.48 8.85 4.69
C VAL A 139 -19.63 8.53 5.93
N ASP A 140 -18.70 9.41 6.32
CA ASP A 140 -17.75 9.12 7.41
C ASP A 140 -17.78 10.14 8.54
N SER A 141 -18.31 11.33 8.31
CA SER A 141 -18.20 12.47 9.21
C SER A 141 -19.48 13.30 9.24
N HIS A 142 -19.66 14.03 10.36
CA HIS A 142 -20.77 14.95 10.54
C HIS A 142 -20.32 16.25 11.22
N GLU A 143 -21.17 17.27 11.18
CA GLU A 143 -20.91 18.51 11.92
C GLU A 143 -21.05 18.27 13.43
N ALA A 144 -19.93 18.39 14.14
CA ALA A 144 -19.87 18.24 15.59
C ALA A 144 -20.43 19.48 16.30
N THR A 145 -21.10 19.28 17.44
CA THR A 145 -21.50 20.40 18.31
C THR A 145 -20.28 21.11 18.88
N LEU A 146 -20.29 22.45 18.90
CA LEU A 146 -19.25 23.24 19.58
C LEU A 146 -19.44 23.26 21.10
N GLU A 147 -20.58 22.80 21.63
CA GLU A 147 -20.83 22.71 23.07
C GLU A 147 -19.97 21.63 23.72
N LEU A 148 -19.62 21.80 25.00
CA LEU A 148 -18.88 20.81 25.77
C LEU A 148 -19.85 19.70 26.22
N PRO A 149 -19.62 18.41 25.86
CA PRO A 149 -20.48 17.33 26.32
C PRO A 149 -20.42 17.17 27.85
N GLU A 150 -21.50 16.71 28.47
CA GLU A 150 -21.48 16.36 29.90
C GLU A 150 -20.66 15.09 30.18
N SER A 151 -20.70 14.12 29.25
CA SER A 151 -20.04 12.81 29.33
C SER A 151 -19.79 12.29 27.91
N LEU A 152 -18.68 11.57 27.72
CA LEU A 152 -18.43 10.81 26.49
C LEU A 152 -18.98 9.38 26.57
N HIS A 153 -19.36 8.92 27.75
CA HIS A 153 -20.05 7.65 27.93
C HIS A 153 -21.52 7.82 27.56
N VAL A 154 -21.89 7.32 26.38
CA VAL A 154 -23.29 7.25 25.93
C VAL A 154 -23.84 5.87 26.31
N PRO A 155 -24.97 5.77 27.05
CA PRO A 155 -25.59 4.47 27.35
C PRO A 155 -26.07 3.81 26.06
N THR A 156 -25.52 2.64 25.72
CA THR A 156 -26.00 1.90 24.55
C THR A 156 -27.23 1.08 24.90
N PRO A 157 -28.33 1.16 24.13
CA PRO A 157 -29.50 0.30 24.35
C PRO A 157 -29.11 -1.17 24.16
N GLU A 158 -29.73 -2.06 24.93
CA GLU A 158 -29.59 -3.50 24.68
C GLU A 158 -30.08 -3.83 23.26
N PRO A 159 -29.28 -4.56 22.46
CA PRO A 159 -29.69 -4.95 21.12
C PRO A 159 -30.88 -5.90 21.18
N LYS A 160 -31.77 -5.78 20.20
CA LYS A 160 -32.95 -6.64 20.07
C LYS A 160 -32.54 -8.07 19.71
N ASP A 161 -33.41 -9.02 20.04
CA ASP A 161 -33.28 -10.39 19.53
C ASP A 161 -33.44 -10.42 18.01
N VAL A 162 -32.76 -11.36 17.34
CA VAL A 162 -32.92 -11.60 15.90
C VAL A 162 -34.34 -12.08 15.61
N GLU A 163 -34.97 -11.45 14.62
CA GLU A 163 -36.35 -11.75 14.20
C GLU A 163 -36.43 -13.07 13.40
N SER A 164 -37.50 -13.83 13.65
CA SER A 164 -37.97 -14.95 12.81
C SER A 164 -38.93 -14.42 11.75
N LEU A 165 -38.65 -14.69 10.47
CA LEU A 165 -39.44 -14.18 9.35
C LEU A 165 -40.64 -15.10 9.06
N GLU A 166 -41.63 -15.11 9.96
CA GLU A 166 -42.77 -16.05 9.93
C GLU A 166 -43.55 -16.07 8.59
N ASN A 167 -43.60 -14.94 7.88
CA ASN A 167 -44.30 -14.82 6.60
C ASN A 167 -43.42 -15.06 5.37
N PHE A 168 -42.10 -15.25 5.53
CA PHE A 168 -41.14 -15.32 4.42
C PHE A 168 -41.53 -16.37 3.37
N ASN A 169 -41.91 -17.57 3.80
CA ASN A 169 -42.30 -18.68 2.92
C ASN A 169 -43.63 -18.46 2.18
N ALA A 170 -44.43 -17.45 2.59
CA ALA A 170 -45.72 -17.12 1.99
C ALA A 170 -45.68 -15.85 1.11
N LEU A 171 -44.59 -15.08 1.20
CA LEU A 171 -44.38 -13.89 0.37
C LEU A 171 -44.10 -14.29 -1.08
N ASP A 172 -44.52 -13.43 -2.00
CA ASP A 172 -44.01 -13.50 -3.38
C ASP A 172 -42.49 -13.21 -3.38
N PRO A 173 -41.65 -14.01 -4.07
CA PRO A 173 -40.19 -13.87 -3.99
C PRO A 173 -39.67 -12.48 -4.36
N ALA A 174 -40.23 -11.83 -5.37
CA ALA A 174 -39.80 -10.49 -5.78
C ALA A 174 -40.16 -9.43 -4.72
N THR A 175 -41.30 -9.61 -4.05
CA THR A 175 -41.70 -8.77 -2.92
C THR A 175 -40.74 -8.94 -1.74
N ALA A 176 -40.36 -10.19 -1.41
CA ALA A 176 -39.39 -10.46 -0.35
C ALA A 176 -38.01 -9.86 -0.63
N CYS A 177 -37.50 -9.95 -1.87
CA CYS A 177 -36.26 -9.27 -2.26
C CYS A 177 -36.30 -7.77 -1.94
N LYS A 178 -37.41 -7.11 -2.30
CA LYS A 178 -37.58 -5.65 -2.12
C LYS A 178 -37.75 -5.25 -0.67
N GLU A 179 -38.60 -5.96 0.09
CA GLU A 179 -38.87 -5.64 1.51
C GLU A 179 -37.64 -5.85 2.39
N LEU A 180 -36.79 -6.84 2.05
CA LEU A 180 -35.57 -7.14 2.80
C LEU A 180 -34.31 -6.48 2.18
N GLY A 181 -34.40 -5.85 1.01
CA GLY A 181 -33.27 -5.18 0.35
C GLY A 181 -32.15 -6.12 -0.09
N LEU A 182 -32.49 -7.35 -0.50
CA LEU A 182 -31.55 -8.44 -0.84
C LEU A 182 -30.93 -8.23 -2.23
N ALA A 183 -29.69 -8.69 -2.39
CA ALA A 183 -29.01 -8.79 -3.69
C ALA A 183 -29.38 -10.08 -4.45
N MET A 184 -29.86 -11.11 -3.75
CA MET A 184 -30.36 -12.36 -4.34
C MET A 184 -31.46 -12.15 -5.40
N SER A 185 -31.45 -13.01 -6.42
CA SER A 185 -32.52 -13.04 -7.41
C SER A 185 -33.82 -13.58 -6.83
N ALA A 186 -34.95 -13.27 -7.48
CA ALA A 186 -36.25 -13.85 -7.10
C ALA A 186 -36.24 -15.39 -7.17
N ALA A 187 -35.41 -15.98 -8.05
CA ALA A 187 -35.25 -17.43 -8.15
C ALA A 187 -34.48 -18.00 -6.94
N ASP A 188 -33.44 -17.32 -6.47
CA ASP A 188 -32.70 -17.70 -5.27
C ASP A 188 -33.60 -17.60 -4.03
N VAL A 189 -34.39 -16.54 -3.91
CA VAL A 189 -35.37 -16.41 -2.82
C VAL A 189 -36.41 -17.53 -2.85
N ALA A 190 -36.95 -17.88 -4.03
CA ALA A 190 -37.87 -19.01 -4.16
C ALA A 190 -37.20 -20.34 -3.76
N PHE A 191 -35.92 -20.51 -4.08
CA PHE A 191 -35.14 -21.67 -3.69
C PHE A 191 -34.95 -21.73 -2.16
N CYS A 192 -34.66 -20.61 -1.50
CA CYS A 192 -34.66 -20.48 -0.04
C CYS A 192 -36.01 -20.82 0.58
N GLN A 193 -37.11 -20.26 0.06
CA GLN A 193 -38.46 -20.52 0.56
C GLN A 193 -38.81 -22.01 0.50
N LYS A 194 -38.39 -22.69 -0.57
CA LYS A 194 -38.57 -24.14 -0.70
C LYS A 194 -37.77 -24.89 0.36
N TYR A 195 -36.49 -24.56 0.55
CA TYR A 195 -35.64 -25.19 1.57
C TYR A 195 -36.22 -25.02 2.98
N PHE A 196 -36.54 -23.79 3.39
CA PHE A 196 -37.09 -23.52 4.72
C PHE A 196 -38.51 -24.09 4.91
N GLY A 197 -39.35 -24.01 3.88
CA GLY A 197 -40.74 -24.46 3.94
C GLY A 197 -40.91 -25.98 3.84
N GLU A 198 -40.23 -26.64 2.90
CA GLU A 198 -40.41 -28.07 2.60
C GLU A 198 -39.40 -28.97 3.31
N GLU A 199 -38.12 -28.57 3.40
CA GLU A 199 -37.05 -29.41 3.94
C GLU A 199 -36.84 -29.20 5.45
N GLU A 200 -36.71 -27.95 5.89
CA GLU A 200 -36.48 -27.62 7.31
C GLU A 200 -37.79 -27.48 8.10
N GLY A 201 -38.92 -27.22 7.43
CA GLY A 201 -40.24 -27.12 8.05
C GLY A 201 -40.40 -25.97 9.04
N ARG A 202 -39.68 -24.85 8.84
CA ARG A 202 -39.67 -23.68 9.73
C ARG A 202 -39.52 -22.37 8.95
N ALA A 203 -39.78 -21.24 9.62
CA ALA A 203 -39.38 -19.94 9.11
C ALA A 203 -37.85 -19.73 9.25
N PRO A 204 -37.21 -19.01 8.31
CA PRO A 204 -35.84 -18.56 8.49
C PRO A 204 -35.76 -17.37 9.45
N THR A 205 -34.60 -17.19 10.08
CA THR A 205 -34.29 -15.94 10.77
C THR A 205 -33.86 -14.85 9.78
N LEU A 206 -33.92 -13.58 10.19
CA LEU A 206 -33.35 -12.48 9.41
C LEU A 206 -31.85 -12.72 9.14
N THR A 207 -31.10 -13.20 10.13
CA THR A 207 -29.66 -13.47 9.98
C THR A 207 -29.39 -14.55 8.96
N GLU A 208 -30.19 -15.63 8.91
CA GLU A 208 -30.02 -16.70 7.90
C GLU A 208 -30.17 -16.17 6.48
N ILE A 209 -31.19 -15.33 6.24
CA ILE A 209 -31.40 -14.71 4.93
C ILE A 209 -30.26 -13.75 4.59
N ARG A 210 -29.74 -12.98 5.56
CA ARG A 210 -28.60 -12.08 5.34
C ARG A 210 -27.28 -12.83 5.07
N VAL A 211 -27.05 -13.94 5.77
CA VAL A 211 -25.90 -14.81 5.52
C VAL A 211 -25.97 -15.38 4.12
N LEU A 212 -27.13 -15.93 3.70
CA LEU A 212 -27.33 -16.45 2.34
C LEU A 212 -27.16 -15.36 1.27
N ASP A 213 -27.72 -14.17 1.50
CA ASP A 213 -27.59 -13.02 0.60
C ASP A 213 -26.13 -12.61 0.38
N THR A 214 -25.32 -12.73 1.42
CA THR A 214 -23.89 -12.42 1.34
C THR A 214 -23.09 -13.56 0.71
N TYR A 215 -23.32 -14.81 1.15
CA TYR A 215 -22.61 -16.00 0.67
C TYR A 215 -22.86 -16.26 -0.83
N TRP A 216 -24.06 -15.96 -1.31
CA TRP A 216 -24.44 -16.13 -2.72
C TRP A 216 -24.36 -14.85 -3.55
N SER A 217 -23.86 -13.76 -2.97
CA SER A 217 -23.60 -12.51 -3.70
C SER A 217 -22.59 -12.73 -4.83
N ASP A 218 -22.65 -11.89 -5.87
CA ASP A 218 -21.71 -11.97 -6.99
C ASP A 218 -20.24 -11.84 -6.52
N HIS A 219 -20.01 -11.00 -5.52
CA HIS A 219 -18.70 -10.77 -4.92
C HIS A 219 -18.07 -12.02 -4.28
N CYS A 220 -18.87 -12.87 -3.63
CA CYS A 220 -18.36 -14.08 -2.98
C CYS A 220 -18.43 -15.32 -3.89
N ARG A 221 -19.44 -15.40 -4.76
CA ARG A 221 -19.71 -16.58 -5.59
C ARG A 221 -19.14 -16.49 -7.01
N HIS A 222 -18.77 -15.29 -7.47
CA HIS A 222 -18.48 -15.05 -8.89
C HIS A 222 -19.64 -15.53 -9.77
N THR A 223 -20.89 -15.25 -9.36
CA THR A 223 -22.11 -15.74 -10.02
C THR A 223 -22.11 -15.42 -11.50
N THR A 224 -21.74 -14.20 -11.87
CA THR A 224 -21.57 -13.74 -13.26
C THR A 224 -20.58 -14.64 -14.02
N PHE A 225 -19.45 -14.98 -13.42
CA PHE A 225 -18.42 -15.83 -14.03
C PHE A 225 -18.80 -17.31 -14.10
N LEU A 226 -19.71 -17.76 -13.23
CA LEU A 226 -20.26 -19.12 -13.20
C LEU A 226 -21.58 -19.27 -13.99
N THR A 227 -22.15 -18.17 -14.49
CA THR A 227 -23.32 -18.18 -15.36
C THR A 227 -23.05 -18.99 -16.62
N ARG A 228 -23.99 -19.88 -16.96
CA ARG A 228 -23.89 -20.73 -18.14
C ARG A 228 -24.10 -19.91 -19.40
N ILE A 229 -23.16 -20.04 -20.34
CA ILE A 229 -23.27 -19.46 -21.67
C ILE A 229 -24.13 -20.40 -22.53
N ALA A 230 -25.34 -19.95 -22.86
CA ALA A 230 -26.32 -20.76 -23.58
C ALA A 230 -26.11 -20.72 -25.10
N ASP A 231 -25.73 -19.57 -25.64
CA ASP A 231 -25.52 -19.32 -27.07
C ASP A 231 -24.52 -18.20 -27.29
N VAL A 232 -23.77 -18.25 -28.39
CA VAL A 232 -22.77 -17.25 -28.78
C VAL A 232 -22.98 -16.85 -30.23
N GLU A 233 -23.34 -15.59 -30.45
CA GLU A 233 -23.47 -14.97 -31.76
C GLU A 233 -22.28 -14.05 -32.04
N PHE A 234 -21.78 -14.08 -33.27
CA PHE A 234 -20.68 -13.24 -33.73
C PHE A 234 -21.16 -12.36 -34.89
N ASP A 235 -21.02 -11.05 -34.76
CA ASP A 235 -21.23 -10.12 -35.89
C ASP A 235 -20.13 -10.30 -36.96
N GLU A 236 -20.30 -9.66 -38.12
CA GLU A 236 -19.25 -9.59 -39.15
C GLU A 236 -17.96 -8.96 -38.60
N ASN A 237 -16.79 -9.28 -39.18
CA ASN A 237 -15.47 -8.77 -38.76
C ASN A 237 -15.05 -9.14 -37.33
N THR A 238 -15.36 -10.36 -36.89
CA THR A 238 -14.97 -10.92 -35.57
C THR A 238 -14.03 -12.12 -35.70
N GLY A 239 -13.41 -12.31 -36.88
CA GLY A 239 -12.61 -13.49 -37.22
C GLY A 239 -11.57 -13.92 -36.18
N PRO A 240 -10.74 -13.02 -35.63
CA PRO A 240 -9.80 -13.36 -34.55
C PRO A 240 -10.48 -13.93 -33.30
N VAL A 241 -11.60 -13.33 -32.87
CA VAL A 241 -12.34 -13.78 -31.68
C VAL A 241 -12.96 -15.16 -31.92
N GLN A 242 -13.53 -15.39 -33.12
CA GLN A 242 -14.10 -16.67 -33.48
C GLN A 242 -13.04 -17.79 -33.49
N ARG A 243 -11.84 -17.52 -34.01
CA ARG A 243 -10.74 -18.51 -34.00
C ARG A 243 -10.23 -18.81 -32.60
N ALA A 244 -10.12 -17.80 -31.74
CA ALA A 244 -9.76 -18.00 -30.33
C ALA A 244 -10.83 -18.83 -29.59
N TRP A 245 -12.11 -18.61 -29.89
CA TRP A 245 -13.22 -19.42 -29.38
C TRP A 245 -13.15 -20.88 -29.84
N GLU A 246 -12.81 -21.13 -31.10
CA GLU A 246 -12.58 -22.48 -31.64
C GLU A 246 -11.37 -23.16 -30.98
N ALA A 247 -10.27 -22.42 -30.79
CA ALA A 247 -9.09 -22.91 -30.08
C ALA A 247 -9.39 -23.25 -28.62
N TYR A 248 -10.09 -22.37 -27.91
CA TYR A 248 -10.57 -22.63 -26.55
C TYR A 248 -11.42 -23.91 -26.48
N GLN A 249 -12.37 -24.10 -27.39
CA GLN A 249 -13.20 -25.31 -27.41
C GLN A 249 -12.37 -26.57 -27.67
N SER A 250 -11.37 -26.50 -28.56
CA SER A 250 -10.45 -27.61 -28.80
C SER A 250 -9.67 -27.95 -27.54
N VAL A 251 -9.04 -26.96 -26.90
CA VAL A 251 -8.26 -27.15 -25.67
C VAL A 251 -9.15 -27.66 -24.54
N ARG A 252 -10.37 -27.14 -24.41
CA ARG A 252 -11.36 -27.62 -23.45
C ARG A 252 -11.71 -29.08 -23.65
N ASN A 253 -11.96 -29.50 -24.89
CA ASN A 253 -12.23 -30.89 -25.24
C ASN A 253 -11.03 -31.78 -24.95
N ASP A 254 -9.82 -31.28 -25.18
CA ASP A 254 -8.61 -31.98 -24.81
C ASP A 254 -8.52 -32.11 -23.29
N VAL A 255 -8.73 -31.05 -22.51
CA VAL A 255 -8.62 -31.03 -21.04
C VAL A 255 -9.67 -31.92 -20.37
N PHE A 256 -10.95 -31.76 -20.69
CA PHE A 256 -12.08 -32.42 -20.00
C PHE A 256 -12.64 -33.65 -20.73
N GLY A 257 -12.31 -33.85 -21.99
CA GLY A 257 -12.95 -34.81 -22.86
C GLY A 257 -14.15 -34.21 -23.62
N PRO A 258 -14.46 -34.73 -24.83
CA PRO A 258 -15.50 -34.16 -25.71
C PRO A 258 -16.93 -34.35 -25.19
N ASP A 259 -17.16 -35.29 -24.27
CA ASP A 259 -18.48 -35.62 -23.71
C ASP A 259 -18.72 -35.02 -22.30
N THR A 260 -17.94 -34.00 -21.91
CA THR A 260 -18.10 -33.38 -20.57
C THR A 260 -19.45 -32.67 -20.44
N ASP A 261 -20.11 -32.87 -19.30
CA ASP A 261 -21.37 -32.21 -18.91
C ASP A 261 -21.14 -30.84 -18.25
N ARG A 262 -19.88 -30.46 -18.03
CA ARG A 262 -19.52 -29.16 -17.47
C ARG A 262 -20.03 -28.02 -18.36
N PRO A 263 -20.71 -26.99 -17.81
CA PRO A 263 -21.14 -25.84 -18.59
C PRO A 263 -19.95 -25.02 -19.08
N VAL A 264 -20.13 -24.33 -20.20
CA VAL A 264 -19.23 -23.24 -20.60
C VAL A 264 -19.63 -21.99 -19.83
N THR A 265 -18.67 -21.37 -19.14
CA THR A 265 -18.86 -20.13 -18.37
C THR A 265 -17.65 -19.21 -18.59
N LEU A 266 -17.71 -17.95 -18.15
CA LEU A 266 -16.54 -17.05 -18.22
C LEU A 266 -15.37 -17.59 -17.38
N MET A 267 -15.65 -18.14 -16.19
CA MET A 267 -14.66 -18.83 -15.35
C MET A 267 -13.97 -19.99 -16.08
N ASP A 268 -14.71 -20.73 -16.91
CA ASP A 268 -14.15 -21.83 -17.69
C ASP A 268 -13.12 -21.33 -18.73
N ILE A 269 -13.41 -20.20 -19.38
CA ILE A 269 -12.50 -19.54 -20.32
C ILE A 269 -11.26 -18.99 -19.59
N ALA A 270 -11.47 -18.27 -18.48
CA ALA A 270 -10.40 -17.67 -17.68
C ALA A 270 -9.36 -18.69 -17.21
N LEU A 271 -9.80 -19.89 -16.81
CA LEU A 271 -8.94 -20.95 -16.28
C LEU A 271 -8.35 -21.87 -17.36
N MET A 272 -8.75 -21.75 -18.62
CA MET A 272 -8.42 -22.77 -19.63
C MET A 272 -6.93 -22.85 -19.95
N GLY A 273 -6.25 -21.70 -20.08
CA GLY A 273 -4.80 -21.65 -20.33
C GLY A 273 -4.01 -22.34 -19.22
N MET A 274 -4.32 -22.06 -17.95
CA MET A 274 -3.70 -22.73 -16.81
C MET A 274 -3.98 -24.23 -16.80
N ARG A 275 -5.23 -24.65 -17.04
CA ARG A 275 -5.62 -26.07 -17.06
C ARG A 275 -4.92 -26.84 -18.18
N GLU A 276 -4.73 -26.22 -19.34
CA GLU A 276 -3.95 -26.78 -20.45
C GLU A 276 -2.50 -27.05 -20.00
N LEU A 277 -1.81 -26.02 -19.49
CA LEU A 277 -0.41 -26.13 -19.07
C LEU A 277 -0.23 -27.08 -17.88
N ARG A 278 -1.21 -27.14 -16.98
CA ARG A 278 -1.21 -28.13 -15.90
C ARG A 278 -1.30 -29.56 -16.45
N LYS A 279 -2.15 -29.79 -17.45
CA LYS A 279 -2.33 -31.10 -18.06
C LYS A 279 -1.10 -31.56 -18.85
N SER A 280 -0.40 -30.63 -19.52
CA SER A 280 0.84 -30.92 -20.25
C SER A 280 2.08 -31.04 -19.35
N GLY A 281 1.98 -30.63 -18.08
CA GLY A 281 3.06 -30.70 -17.09
C GLY A 281 4.02 -29.51 -17.12
N GLU A 282 3.60 -28.38 -17.69
CA GLU A 282 4.40 -27.13 -17.79
C GLU A 282 4.30 -26.24 -16.54
N LEU A 283 3.49 -26.63 -15.54
CA LEU A 283 3.29 -25.91 -14.26
C LEU A 283 3.78 -26.72 -13.05
N ASP A 284 5.02 -27.21 -13.09
CA ASP A 284 5.61 -28.06 -12.04
C ASP A 284 5.92 -27.33 -10.72
N ASN A 285 6.01 -26.00 -10.77
CA ASN A 285 6.25 -25.15 -9.61
C ASN A 285 4.97 -24.55 -8.98
N LEU A 286 3.77 -24.86 -9.49
CA LEU A 286 2.51 -24.41 -8.89
C LEU A 286 2.31 -25.11 -7.54
N GLU A 287 1.96 -24.37 -6.48
CA GLU A 287 1.60 -24.98 -5.20
C GLU A 287 0.24 -25.70 -5.32
N GLU A 288 0.19 -26.96 -4.89
CA GLU A 288 -1.08 -27.70 -4.76
C GLU A 288 -1.58 -27.60 -3.32
N SER A 289 -2.70 -26.89 -3.14
CA SER A 289 -3.31 -26.61 -1.84
C SER A 289 -4.82 -26.45 -1.99
N ASP A 290 -5.58 -26.84 -0.95
CA ASP A 290 -7.01 -26.52 -0.84
C ASP A 290 -7.24 -25.11 -0.25
N GLU A 291 -6.21 -24.52 0.34
CA GLU A 291 -6.18 -23.13 0.82
C GLU A 291 -5.64 -22.22 -0.32
N ILE A 292 -6.52 -21.56 -1.08
CA ILE A 292 -6.19 -20.80 -2.30
C ILE A 292 -6.70 -19.35 -2.23
N ASN A 293 -6.23 -18.55 -1.28
CA ASN A 293 -6.60 -17.12 -1.21
C ASN A 293 -5.69 -16.25 -2.11
N ALA A 294 -4.48 -16.74 -2.40
CA ALA A 294 -3.50 -16.09 -3.27
C ALA A 294 -2.85 -17.10 -4.24
N ALA A 295 -2.42 -16.63 -5.40
CA ALA A 295 -1.61 -17.44 -6.30
C ALA A 295 -0.28 -17.78 -5.63
N SER A 296 0.19 -19.03 -5.76
CA SER A 296 1.38 -19.50 -5.05
C SER A 296 2.23 -20.43 -5.91
N ILE A 297 3.55 -20.19 -5.89
CA ILE A 297 4.56 -21.02 -6.56
C ILE A 297 5.70 -21.40 -5.61
N VAL A 298 6.28 -22.57 -5.84
CA VAL A 298 7.45 -23.07 -5.14
C VAL A 298 8.72 -22.58 -5.85
N VAL A 299 9.59 -21.90 -5.12
CA VAL A 299 10.84 -21.32 -5.63
C VAL A 299 12.01 -21.84 -4.80
N PRO A 300 12.97 -22.58 -5.39
CA PRO A 300 14.20 -22.95 -4.72
C PRO A 300 15.13 -21.75 -4.64
N ILE A 301 15.73 -21.51 -3.46
CA ILE A 301 16.65 -20.39 -3.25
C ILE A 301 17.93 -20.83 -2.56
N GLU A 302 19.01 -20.13 -2.89
CA GLU A 302 20.28 -20.19 -2.18
C GLU A 302 20.38 -19.03 -1.17
N ILE A 303 20.75 -19.36 0.07
CA ILE A 303 20.99 -18.38 1.13
C ILE A 303 22.46 -18.43 1.52
N GLU A 304 23.16 -17.32 1.34
CA GLU A 304 24.53 -17.11 1.76
C GLU A 304 24.58 -16.57 3.21
N PRO A 305 25.53 -17.04 4.05
CA PRO A 305 25.68 -16.51 5.40
C PRO A 305 26.27 -15.09 5.38
N THR A 306 25.73 -14.21 6.22
CA THR A 306 26.34 -12.91 6.53
C THR A 306 27.04 -12.95 7.88
N ALA A 307 27.81 -11.91 8.24
CA ALA A 307 28.65 -11.90 9.45
C ALA A 307 27.88 -12.09 10.78
N GLY A 308 26.55 -11.97 10.77
CA GLY A 308 25.68 -12.20 11.93
C GLY A 308 24.78 -13.44 11.83
N SER A 309 24.90 -14.25 10.77
CA SER A 309 24.07 -15.43 10.58
C SER A 309 24.32 -16.51 11.64
N SER A 310 23.26 -17.23 12.03
CA SER A 310 23.34 -18.41 12.90
C SER A 310 24.00 -19.64 12.25
N PHE A 311 24.36 -19.53 10.96
CA PHE A 311 24.94 -20.58 10.13
C PHE A 311 26.15 -20.06 9.36
N SER A 312 27.09 -20.95 9.04
CA SER A 312 28.39 -20.59 8.44
C SER A 312 28.59 -21.06 7.00
N GLU A 313 27.68 -21.89 6.47
CA GLU A 313 27.75 -22.44 5.11
C GLU A 313 26.48 -22.07 4.34
N LYS A 314 26.56 -22.06 3.00
CA LYS A 314 25.40 -21.79 2.14
C LYS A 314 24.27 -22.80 2.41
N LYS A 315 23.03 -22.32 2.40
CA LYS A 315 21.82 -23.14 2.55
C LYS A 315 21.00 -23.13 1.26
N GLN A 316 20.34 -24.25 1.01
CA GLN A 316 19.36 -24.40 -0.06
C GLN A 316 18.00 -24.66 0.59
N GLU A 317 17.00 -23.86 0.26
CA GLU A 317 15.66 -23.95 0.82
C GLU A 317 14.61 -23.76 -0.27
N GLU A 318 13.44 -24.39 -0.10
CA GLU A 318 12.26 -24.09 -0.91
C GLU A 318 11.40 -23.04 -0.21
N TRP A 319 10.98 -22.05 -0.97
CA TRP A 319 10.11 -20.97 -0.54
C TRP A 319 8.82 -20.98 -1.35
N LEU A 320 7.72 -20.62 -0.71
CA LEU A 320 6.49 -20.25 -1.39
C LEU A 320 6.58 -18.76 -1.71
N VAL A 321 6.40 -18.40 -2.98
CA VAL A 321 6.22 -17.02 -3.41
C VAL A 321 4.77 -16.88 -3.84
N MET A 322 4.06 -15.99 -3.15
CA MET A 322 2.64 -15.75 -3.34
C MET A 322 2.40 -14.36 -3.90
N PHE A 323 1.35 -14.21 -4.69
CA PHE A 323 0.94 -12.91 -5.19
C PHE A 323 -0.57 -12.86 -5.40
N LYS A 324 -1.10 -11.66 -5.26
CA LYS A 324 -2.53 -11.39 -5.31
C LYS A 324 -2.77 -9.97 -5.81
N ASN A 325 -3.84 -9.78 -6.55
CA ASN A 325 -4.44 -8.47 -6.80
C ASN A 325 -5.87 -8.46 -6.27
N GLU A 326 -6.31 -7.30 -5.81
CA GLU A 326 -7.66 -7.04 -5.31
C GLU A 326 -8.15 -5.67 -5.78
N THR A 327 -9.46 -5.44 -5.69
CA THR A 327 -10.06 -4.15 -6.03
C THR A 327 -11.02 -3.64 -4.99
N HIS A 328 -11.19 -2.32 -4.97
CA HIS A 328 -12.13 -1.66 -4.07
C HIS A 328 -12.80 -0.46 -4.74
N ASN A 329 -13.27 -0.67 -5.97
CA ASN A 329 -13.80 0.37 -6.85
C ASN A 329 -14.96 1.15 -6.23
N HIS A 330 -15.97 0.44 -5.68
CA HIS A 330 -17.17 1.07 -5.14
C HIS A 330 -16.92 1.85 -3.84
N PRO A 331 -16.27 1.27 -2.80
CA PRO A 331 -15.94 2.02 -1.60
C PRO A 331 -15.12 3.27 -1.89
N THR A 332 -14.14 3.16 -2.79
CA THR A 332 -13.24 4.27 -3.14
C THR A 332 -13.93 5.37 -3.97
N GLU A 333 -15.07 5.07 -4.62
CA GLU A 333 -15.87 6.08 -5.31
C GLU A 333 -16.63 6.99 -4.32
N ILE A 334 -17.03 6.42 -3.18
CA ILE A 334 -17.87 7.07 -2.17
C ILE A 334 -17.01 7.75 -1.09
N GLU A 335 -16.05 7.02 -0.53
CA GLU A 335 -15.09 7.51 0.47
C GLU A 335 -13.68 7.05 0.04
N PRO A 336 -12.95 7.90 -0.70
CA PRO A 336 -11.73 7.48 -1.37
C PRO A 336 -10.60 7.05 -0.42
N PHE A 337 -10.50 7.60 0.79
CA PHE A 337 -9.39 7.32 1.69
C PHE A 337 -9.50 5.88 2.24
N GLY A 338 -10.60 5.59 2.91
CA GLY A 338 -10.89 4.29 3.51
C GLY A 338 -11.05 3.21 2.46
N GLY A 339 -11.71 3.52 1.33
CA GLY A 339 -11.82 2.59 0.20
C GLY A 339 -10.48 2.09 -0.33
N ALA A 340 -9.53 3.01 -0.58
CA ALA A 340 -8.21 2.66 -1.09
C ALA A 340 -7.29 2.04 -0.01
N ALA A 341 -7.38 2.51 1.24
CA ALA A 341 -6.63 1.93 2.36
C ALA A 341 -7.01 0.45 2.59
N THR A 342 -8.31 0.16 2.61
CA THR A 342 -8.83 -1.20 2.80
C THR A 342 -8.64 -2.10 1.59
N CYS A 343 -8.51 -1.54 0.37
CA CYS A 343 -8.06 -2.27 -0.82
C CYS A 343 -6.72 -2.96 -0.56
N LEU A 344 -5.73 -2.21 -0.05
CA LEU A 344 -4.43 -2.77 0.29
C LEU A 344 -4.50 -3.72 1.48
N GLY A 345 -5.21 -3.36 2.55
CA GLY A 345 -5.35 -4.21 3.74
C GLY A 345 -5.93 -5.59 3.41
N GLY A 346 -7.04 -5.66 2.66
CA GLY A 346 -7.60 -6.93 2.19
C GLY A 346 -6.59 -7.73 1.35
N CYS A 347 -5.95 -7.06 0.38
CA CYS A 347 -4.96 -7.67 -0.49
C CYS A 347 -3.74 -8.25 0.28
N ILE A 348 -3.36 -7.65 1.40
CA ILE A 348 -2.29 -8.14 2.29
C ILE A 348 -2.74 -9.38 3.06
N ARG A 349 -3.99 -9.44 3.53
CA ARG A 349 -4.50 -10.56 4.34
C ARG A 349 -4.67 -11.85 3.54
N ASP A 350 -5.00 -11.76 2.26
CA ASP A 350 -5.09 -12.91 1.35
C ASP A 350 -3.85 -13.82 1.39
N PRO A 351 -2.62 -13.34 1.09
CA PRO A 351 -1.43 -14.17 1.19
C PRO A 351 -0.99 -14.44 2.64
N LEU A 352 -1.42 -13.64 3.63
CA LEU A 352 -1.18 -13.97 5.04
C LEU A 352 -1.90 -15.25 5.46
N SER A 353 -3.04 -15.59 4.86
CA SER A 353 -3.66 -16.90 5.09
C SER A 353 -2.72 -18.04 4.69
N GLY A 354 -1.81 -17.82 3.73
CA GLY A 354 -0.69 -18.70 3.39
C GLY A 354 0.52 -18.68 4.35
N ARG A 355 0.40 -18.04 5.53
CA ARG A 355 1.49 -17.85 6.52
C ARG A 355 2.71 -17.12 5.95
N SER A 356 2.50 -16.32 4.91
CA SER A 356 3.56 -15.59 4.22
C SER A 356 3.85 -14.24 4.87
N TYR A 357 4.94 -13.60 4.47
CA TYR A 357 5.23 -12.21 4.80
C TYR A 357 5.12 -11.36 3.53
N VAL A 358 4.26 -10.34 3.54
CA VAL A 358 4.06 -9.45 2.40
C VAL A 358 5.18 -8.41 2.38
N TYR A 359 5.96 -8.34 1.29
CA TYR A 359 7.16 -7.51 1.23
C TYR A 359 7.21 -6.54 0.04
N GLN A 360 6.30 -6.68 -0.93
CA GLN A 360 6.12 -5.72 -2.02
C GLN A 360 4.65 -5.41 -2.29
N ALA A 361 4.39 -4.18 -2.72
CA ALA A 361 3.10 -3.75 -3.28
C ALA A 361 3.28 -3.02 -4.61
N MET A 362 2.21 -3.04 -5.39
CA MET A 362 2.00 -2.27 -6.61
C MET A 362 0.58 -1.69 -6.58
N ARG A 363 0.43 -0.43 -7.00
CA ARG A 363 -0.87 0.22 -7.15
C ARG A 363 -1.10 0.61 -8.61
N VAL A 364 -2.15 0.10 -9.23
CA VAL A 364 -2.51 0.39 -10.63
C VAL A 364 -3.97 0.84 -10.67
N THR A 365 -4.22 2.10 -11.00
CA THR A 365 -5.57 2.70 -10.88
C THR A 365 -6.05 3.29 -12.18
N GLY A 366 -7.35 3.55 -12.26
CA GLY A 366 -8.00 4.15 -13.43
C GLY A 366 -8.90 5.30 -13.00
N ALA A 367 -8.74 6.45 -13.63
CA ALA A 367 -9.46 7.67 -13.31
C ALA A 367 -9.80 8.46 -14.57
N ALA A 368 -10.73 9.40 -14.49
CA ALA A 368 -10.87 10.42 -15.52
C ALA A 368 -9.84 11.53 -15.31
N ASN A 369 -9.86 12.56 -16.17
CA ASN A 369 -8.89 13.65 -16.10
C ASN A 369 -8.96 14.39 -14.74
N PRO A 370 -7.91 14.33 -13.89
CA PRO A 370 -7.90 14.99 -12.58
C PRO A 370 -7.78 16.52 -12.69
N LEU A 371 -7.44 17.04 -13.86
CA LEU A 371 -7.38 18.49 -14.15
C LEU A 371 -8.77 19.08 -14.48
N THR A 372 -9.83 18.26 -14.49
CA THR A 372 -11.19 18.72 -14.75
C THR A 372 -11.62 19.76 -13.70
N PRO A 373 -12.09 20.95 -14.10
CA PRO A 373 -12.56 21.96 -13.16
C PRO A 373 -13.67 21.46 -12.22
N PHE A 374 -13.67 21.95 -10.98
CA PHE A 374 -14.64 21.52 -9.95
C PHE A 374 -16.10 21.73 -10.39
N ASN A 375 -16.40 22.83 -11.09
CA ASN A 375 -17.75 23.16 -11.57
C ASN A 375 -18.27 22.25 -12.70
N GLU A 376 -17.41 21.38 -13.26
CA GLU A 376 -17.77 20.35 -14.24
C GLU A 376 -18.01 18.97 -13.59
N THR A 377 -17.93 18.88 -12.25
CA THR A 377 -18.23 17.64 -11.51
C THR A 377 -19.69 17.23 -11.70
N LEU A 378 -19.91 15.95 -12.03
CA LEU A 378 -21.26 15.41 -12.17
C LEU A 378 -22.02 15.46 -10.84
N PRO A 379 -23.33 15.79 -10.84
CA PRO A 379 -24.17 15.65 -9.66
C PRO A 379 -24.07 14.23 -9.05
N GLY A 380 -24.02 14.14 -7.73
CA GLY A 380 -23.87 12.87 -7.01
C GLY A 380 -22.46 12.30 -6.97
N LYS A 381 -21.47 12.94 -7.62
CA LYS A 381 -20.08 12.47 -7.68
C LYS A 381 -19.10 13.40 -6.97
N LEU A 382 -17.99 12.82 -6.48
CA LEU A 382 -16.84 13.59 -6.03
C LEU A 382 -16.05 14.15 -7.23
N PRO A 383 -15.40 15.32 -7.08
CA PRO A 383 -14.50 15.85 -8.10
C PRO A 383 -13.36 14.88 -8.41
N GLN A 384 -12.98 14.78 -9.68
CA GLN A 384 -11.91 13.87 -10.13
C GLN A 384 -10.56 14.13 -9.44
N LYS A 385 -10.22 15.39 -9.20
CA LYS A 385 -9.04 15.76 -8.41
C LYS A 385 -9.07 15.16 -7.00
N LYS A 386 -10.19 15.35 -6.29
CA LYS A 386 -10.37 14.91 -4.89
C LYS A 386 -10.27 13.39 -4.76
N ILE A 387 -10.99 12.65 -5.62
CA ILE A 387 -10.97 11.18 -5.60
C ILE A 387 -9.58 10.61 -5.91
N CYS A 388 -8.82 11.21 -6.83
CA CYS A 388 -7.46 10.78 -7.15
C CYS A 388 -6.49 11.00 -5.97
N GLN A 389 -6.46 12.23 -5.43
CA GLN A 389 -5.56 12.60 -4.34
C GLN A 389 -5.85 11.83 -3.05
N VAL A 390 -7.12 11.81 -2.62
CA VAL A 390 -7.52 11.22 -1.32
C VAL A 390 -7.37 9.70 -1.32
N ALA A 391 -7.58 9.02 -2.44
CA ALA A 391 -7.32 7.59 -2.53
C ALA A 391 -5.82 7.24 -2.56
N ALA A 392 -5.01 8.03 -3.25
CA ALA A 392 -3.56 7.87 -3.21
C ALA A 392 -3.03 8.05 -1.77
N GLU A 393 -3.57 9.02 -1.03
CA GLU A 393 -3.29 9.23 0.38
C GLU A 393 -3.73 8.03 1.25
N GLY A 394 -4.95 7.53 1.09
CA GLY A 394 -5.46 6.37 1.83
C GLY A 394 -4.61 5.11 1.63
N TYR A 395 -4.31 4.77 0.38
CA TYR A 395 -3.48 3.60 0.05
C TYR A 395 -2.06 3.75 0.59
N SER A 396 -1.42 4.89 0.34
CA SER A 396 -0.04 5.14 0.80
C SER A 396 0.06 5.20 2.32
N SER A 397 -0.93 5.79 3.00
CA SER A 397 -0.99 5.79 4.47
C SER A 397 -0.99 4.38 5.04
N TYR A 398 -1.83 3.48 4.52
CA TYR A 398 -1.87 2.09 4.97
C TYR A 398 -0.55 1.36 4.71
N GLY A 399 -0.01 1.46 3.48
CA GLY A 399 1.23 0.81 3.07
C GLY A 399 2.47 1.30 3.83
N ASN A 400 2.58 2.59 4.06
CA ASN A 400 3.69 3.20 4.79
C ASN A 400 3.67 2.81 6.27
N GLN A 401 2.49 2.83 6.90
CA GLN A 401 2.33 2.48 8.32
C GLN A 401 2.61 1.00 8.58
N ILE A 402 2.13 0.10 7.71
CA ILE A 402 2.38 -1.34 7.84
C ILE A 402 3.83 -1.72 7.48
N GLY A 403 4.56 -0.84 6.79
CA GLY A 403 5.94 -1.07 6.41
C GLY A 403 6.11 -1.94 5.18
N LEU A 404 5.34 -1.65 4.13
CA LEU A 404 5.36 -2.37 2.87
C LEU A 404 6.03 -1.52 1.78
N ALA A 405 7.00 -2.11 1.07
CA ALA A 405 7.67 -1.42 -0.02
C ALA A 405 6.78 -1.40 -1.28
N THR A 406 6.33 -0.23 -1.70
CA THR A 406 5.60 -0.06 -2.97
C THR A 406 6.59 0.20 -4.10
N GLY A 407 6.75 -0.79 -5.00
CA GLY A 407 7.75 -0.75 -6.06
C GLY A 407 7.30 0.00 -7.32
N GLN A 408 5.99 0.05 -7.57
CA GLN A 408 5.40 0.75 -8.71
C GLN A 408 4.02 1.31 -8.36
N VAL A 409 3.77 2.53 -8.84
CA VAL A 409 2.47 3.22 -8.76
C VAL A 409 2.17 3.80 -10.13
N ALA A 410 0.98 3.54 -10.65
CA ALA A 410 0.53 4.07 -11.92
C ALA A 410 -0.97 4.35 -11.92
N GLU A 411 -1.37 5.46 -12.52
CA GLU A 411 -2.76 5.83 -12.77
C GLU A 411 -3.00 5.98 -14.27
N VAL A 412 -4.01 5.26 -14.77
CA VAL A 412 -4.43 5.24 -16.17
C VAL A 412 -5.63 6.18 -16.34
N TYR A 413 -5.48 7.20 -17.17
CA TYR A 413 -6.50 8.20 -17.41
C TYR A 413 -7.34 7.86 -18.64
N HIS A 414 -8.66 7.72 -18.46
CA HIS A 414 -9.61 7.54 -19.55
C HIS A 414 -10.99 8.16 -19.20
N PRO A 415 -11.67 8.84 -20.14
CA PRO A 415 -12.96 9.50 -19.87
C PRO A 415 -14.06 8.56 -19.35
N GLY A 416 -14.04 7.28 -19.73
CA GLY A 416 -15.02 6.30 -19.24
C GLY A 416 -14.95 6.05 -17.72
N TYR A 417 -13.81 6.31 -17.07
CA TYR A 417 -13.72 6.22 -15.61
C TYR A 417 -14.42 7.38 -14.88
N VAL A 418 -15.00 8.36 -15.61
CA VAL A 418 -15.99 9.28 -15.04
C VAL A 418 -17.20 8.50 -14.53
N ALA A 419 -17.53 7.33 -15.10
CA ALA A 419 -18.59 6.48 -14.58
C ALA A 419 -18.26 6.01 -13.16
N LYS A 420 -17.08 5.42 -12.98
CA LYS A 420 -16.59 4.90 -11.71
C LYS A 420 -15.09 4.62 -11.83
N ARG A 421 -14.33 4.92 -10.79
CA ARG A 421 -12.89 4.69 -10.75
C ARG A 421 -12.53 3.22 -10.72
N MET A 422 -11.30 2.93 -11.12
CA MET A 422 -10.65 1.64 -10.89
C MET A 422 -9.60 1.81 -9.78
N GLU A 423 -9.75 1.09 -8.68
CA GLU A 423 -8.76 0.99 -7.59
C GLU A 423 -8.27 -0.46 -7.51
N ILE A 424 -7.02 -0.71 -7.94
CA ILE A 424 -6.39 -2.03 -7.86
C ILE A 424 -5.13 -1.94 -6.99
N GLY A 425 -5.06 -2.84 -6.01
CA GLY A 425 -3.83 -3.15 -5.29
C GLY A 425 -3.31 -4.52 -5.69
N ALA A 426 -1.99 -4.68 -5.79
CA ALA A 426 -1.36 -5.98 -5.97
C ALA A 426 -0.17 -6.14 -5.03
N VAL A 427 0.03 -7.33 -4.49
CA VAL A 427 1.08 -7.61 -3.50
C VAL A 427 1.88 -8.87 -3.84
N VAL A 428 3.11 -8.92 -3.34
CA VAL A 428 3.96 -10.12 -3.36
C VAL A 428 4.37 -10.47 -1.94
N ALA A 429 4.26 -11.75 -1.62
CA ALA A 429 4.57 -12.31 -0.32
C ALA A 429 5.42 -13.57 -0.43
N ALA A 430 6.12 -13.92 0.63
CA ALA A 430 6.90 -15.16 0.64
C ALA A 430 7.00 -15.79 2.03
N ALA A 431 7.12 -17.11 2.07
CA ALA A 431 7.45 -17.88 3.28
C ALA A 431 8.32 -19.09 2.95
N PRO A 432 9.21 -19.52 3.86
CA PRO A 432 9.84 -20.83 3.75
C PRO A 432 8.77 -21.93 3.70
N ARG A 433 8.82 -22.81 2.70
CA ARG A 433 7.81 -23.88 2.52
C ARG A 433 7.69 -24.77 3.75
N SER A 434 8.80 -24.99 4.46
CA SER A 434 8.84 -25.78 5.69
C SER A 434 8.11 -25.15 6.89
N GLN A 435 7.65 -23.90 6.78
CA GLN A 435 6.87 -23.22 7.83
C GLN A 435 5.37 -23.30 7.56
N VAL A 436 4.96 -23.61 6.34
CA VAL A 436 3.55 -23.70 5.95
C VAL A 436 3.10 -25.15 6.09
N PHE A 437 2.32 -25.42 7.14
CA PHE A 437 1.65 -26.70 7.33
C PHE A 437 0.28 -26.66 6.66
N ARG A 438 0.05 -27.57 5.71
CA ARG A 438 -1.24 -27.77 5.05
C ARG A 438 -1.97 -28.93 5.73
N GLY A 439 -2.86 -28.59 6.65
CA GLY A 439 -3.70 -29.54 7.37
C GLY A 439 -5.12 -29.58 6.82
N SER A 440 -5.98 -30.37 7.48
CA SER A 440 -7.43 -30.33 7.27
C SER A 440 -8.11 -30.16 8.62
N PRO A 441 -9.25 -29.45 8.72
CA PRO A 441 -9.99 -29.33 9.96
C PRO A 441 -10.48 -30.71 10.41
N ALA A 442 -10.35 -31.00 11.71
CA ALA A 442 -10.90 -32.20 12.33
C ALA A 442 -11.94 -31.83 13.39
N THR A 443 -12.91 -32.71 13.62
CA THR A 443 -13.91 -32.52 14.68
C THR A 443 -13.23 -32.30 16.03
N GLY A 444 -13.65 -31.25 16.73
CA GLY A 444 -13.07 -30.79 17.98
C GLY A 444 -12.00 -29.71 17.82
N ASP A 445 -11.48 -29.46 16.61
CA ASP A 445 -10.55 -28.35 16.37
C ASP A 445 -11.21 -27.00 16.69
N LEU A 446 -10.38 -26.04 17.09
CA LEU A 446 -10.82 -24.72 17.52
C LEU A 446 -10.53 -23.68 16.46
N ILE A 447 -11.46 -22.75 16.28
CA ILE A 447 -11.26 -21.57 15.43
C ILE A 447 -11.03 -20.36 16.32
N LEU A 448 -9.88 -19.72 16.11
CA LEU A 448 -9.46 -18.51 16.81
C LEU A 448 -9.66 -17.30 15.90
N LEU A 449 -10.19 -16.21 16.46
CA LEU A 449 -10.16 -14.88 15.87
C LEU A 449 -8.97 -14.13 16.45
N ILE A 450 -8.04 -13.71 15.58
CA ILE A 450 -6.85 -12.94 15.95
C ILE A 450 -6.89 -11.60 15.22
N GLY A 451 -6.62 -10.49 15.92
CA GLY A 451 -6.50 -9.17 15.32
C GLY A 451 -7.49 -8.13 15.85
N GLY A 452 -8.09 -7.36 14.94
CA GLY A 452 -9.01 -6.26 15.24
C GLY A 452 -10.31 -6.67 15.94
N ARG A 453 -10.95 -5.71 16.62
CA ARG A 453 -12.26 -5.90 17.28
C ARG A 453 -13.41 -5.59 16.33
N THR A 454 -14.55 -6.24 16.55
CA THR A 454 -15.74 -6.14 15.68
C THR A 454 -16.58 -4.90 15.99
N GLY A 455 -16.91 -4.13 14.95
CA GLY A 455 -17.79 -2.95 14.96
C GLY A 455 -18.95 -3.08 13.98
N ARG A 456 -19.76 -2.02 13.83
CA ARG A 456 -20.79 -1.90 12.77
C ARG A 456 -20.13 -1.45 11.48
N ASP A 457 -19.24 -2.29 11.01
CA ASP A 457 -18.27 -2.01 9.98
C ASP A 457 -18.64 -2.81 8.73
N GLY A 458 -18.97 -2.14 7.62
CA GLY A 458 -19.27 -2.81 6.34
C GLY A 458 -20.49 -3.74 6.39
N VAL A 459 -21.42 -3.53 7.31
CA VAL A 459 -22.62 -4.38 7.44
C VAL A 459 -23.48 -4.20 6.20
N GLY A 460 -23.41 -5.17 5.27
CA GLY A 460 -24.06 -5.10 3.95
C GLY A 460 -23.15 -4.65 2.81
N GLY A 461 -21.86 -4.40 3.05
CA GLY A 461 -20.87 -3.93 2.06
C GLY A 461 -20.77 -4.81 0.82
N ALA A 462 -20.67 -6.13 0.98
CA ALA A 462 -20.67 -7.09 -0.15
C ALA A 462 -21.94 -7.03 -1.03
N THR A 463 -23.08 -6.66 -0.44
CA THR A 463 -24.32 -6.46 -1.20
C THR A 463 -24.35 -5.08 -1.85
N GLY A 464 -23.79 -4.05 -1.21
CA GLY A 464 -23.65 -2.69 -1.73
C GLY A 464 -22.72 -2.61 -2.94
N SER A 465 -21.58 -3.31 -2.92
CA SER A 465 -20.64 -3.38 -4.05
C SER A 465 -21.24 -3.99 -5.33
N SER A 466 -22.30 -4.79 -5.17
CA SER A 466 -23.06 -5.46 -6.22
C SER A 466 -24.23 -4.62 -6.76
N LYS A 467 -24.55 -3.47 -6.13
CA LYS A 467 -25.64 -2.56 -6.52
C LYS A 467 -25.16 -1.43 -7.44
N GLU A 468 -26.10 -0.82 -8.17
CA GLU A 468 -25.83 0.36 -9.01
C GLU A 468 -25.55 1.58 -8.15
N HIS A 469 -24.62 2.41 -8.58
CA HIS A 469 -24.39 3.71 -7.97
C HIS A 469 -25.42 4.70 -8.54
N SER A 470 -26.18 5.34 -7.66
CA SER A 470 -27.26 6.30 -7.98
C SER A 470 -27.12 7.55 -7.12
N ASP A 471 -27.97 8.55 -7.34
CA ASP A 471 -27.89 9.85 -6.65
C ASP A 471 -28.00 9.78 -5.12
N ASP A 472 -28.55 8.70 -4.56
CA ASP A 472 -28.72 8.46 -3.11
C ASP A 472 -27.54 7.69 -2.46
N ALA A 473 -26.48 7.36 -3.22
CA ALA A 473 -25.38 6.50 -2.77
C ALA A 473 -24.54 7.09 -1.61
N LEU A 474 -24.57 8.40 -1.42
CA LEU A 474 -23.82 9.11 -0.37
C LEU A 474 -24.45 9.00 1.04
N ASP A 475 -25.63 8.39 1.16
CA ASP A 475 -26.36 8.26 2.43
C ASP A 475 -25.99 6.97 3.22
N ASN A 476 -25.19 6.06 2.64
CA ASN A 476 -24.88 4.73 3.22
C ASN A 476 -23.54 4.69 4.01
N SER A 477 -23.47 5.44 5.11
CA SER A 477 -22.28 5.51 6.00
C SER A 477 -21.74 4.18 6.55
N ALA A 478 -22.56 3.11 6.56
CA ALA A 478 -22.16 1.81 7.09
C ALA A 478 -21.28 0.98 6.13
N GLU A 479 -21.16 1.37 4.85
CA GLU A 479 -20.53 0.55 3.80
C GLU A 479 -19.01 0.75 3.67
N VAL A 480 -18.44 1.87 4.16
CA VAL A 480 -17.00 2.17 4.00
C VAL A 480 -16.30 2.38 5.35
N GLN A 481 -15.12 1.78 5.49
CA GLN A 481 -14.35 1.74 6.73
C GLN A 481 -12.94 2.32 6.54
N LYS A 482 -12.36 2.80 7.64
CA LYS A 482 -10.95 3.14 7.75
C LYS A 482 -10.20 2.01 8.44
N GLY A 483 -9.11 1.55 7.85
CA GLY A 483 -8.32 0.45 8.40
C GLY A 483 -7.30 0.88 9.45
N ASP A 484 -6.87 -0.06 10.29
CA ASP A 484 -5.86 0.06 11.36
C ASP A 484 -4.57 -0.70 10.98
N ALA A 485 -3.78 -0.12 10.06
CA ALA A 485 -2.51 -0.69 9.59
C ALA A 485 -1.53 -1.11 10.71
N PRO A 486 -1.37 -0.35 11.83
CA PRO A 486 -0.57 -0.79 12.97
C PRO A 486 -1.02 -2.12 13.59
N THR A 487 -2.31 -2.45 13.58
CA THR A 487 -2.80 -3.74 14.08
C THR A 487 -2.52 -4.86 13.08
N GLU A 488 -2.74 -4.64 11.78
CA GLU A 488 -2.41 -5.65 10.76
C GLU A 488 -0.91 -5.96 10.72
N ARG A 489 -0.04 -4.96 10.95
CA ARG A 489 1.41 -5.16 11.12
C ARG A 489 1.74 -6.19 12.20
N LYS A 490 1.06 -6.15 13.34
CA LYS A 490 1.28 -7.10 14.43
C LYS A 490 0.91 -8.51 14.00
N VAL A 491 -0.18 -8.66 13.23
CA VAL A 491 -0.61 -9.96 12.67
C VAL A 491 0.46 -10.51 11.73
N GLN A 492 1.01 -9.68 10.83
CA GLN A 492 2.12 -10.10 9.95
C GLN A 492 3.35 -10.58 10.74
N ARG A 493 3.69 -9.90 11.85
CA ARG A 493 4.81 -10.31 12.71
C ARG A 493 4.54 -11.62 13.42
N LEU A 494 3.32 -11.83 13.92
CA LEU A 494 2.88 -13.08 14.52
C LEU A 494 3.01 -14.25 13.53
N PHE A 495 2.56 -14.06 12.29
CA PHE A 495 2.57 -15.11 11.27
C PHE A 495 3.98 -15.44 10.76
N ARG A 496 4.93 -14.52 10.95
CA ARG A 496 6.37 -14.76 10.69
C ARG A 496 7.04 -15.60 11.79
N HIS A 497 6.37 -15.89 12.90
CA HIS A 497 6.88 -16.75 13.96
C HIS A 497 6.85 -18.23 13.55
N GLN A 498 8.02 -18.84 13.36
CA GLN A 498 8.16 -20.15 12.72
C GLN A 498 7.42 -21.29 13.43
N GLU A 499 7.42 -21.32 14.76
CA GLU A 499 6.73 -22.36 15.52
C GLU A 499 5.22 -22.22 15.45
N LEU A 500 4.73 -20.96 15.44
CA LEU A 500 3.30 -20.67 15.37
C LEU A 500 2.74 -20.99 14.00
N ALA A 501 3.40 -20.53 12.94
CA ALA A 501 2.97 -20.77 11.55
C ALA A 501 2.75 -22.27 11.25
N ARG A 502 3.63 -23.14 11.79
CA ARG A 502 3.57 -24.60 11.63
C ARG A 502 2.41 -25.28 12.36
N LYS A 503 1.82 -24.61 13.35
CA LYS A 503 0.70 -25.14 14.15
C LYS A 503 -0.67 -24.75 13.60
N ILE A 504 -0.72 -23.83 12.65
CA ILE A 504 -1.98 -23.44 12.00
C ILE A 504 -2.35 -24.52 10.98
N LYS A 505 -3.51 -25.17 11.15
CA LYS A 505 -4.01 -26.20 10.23
C LYS A 505 -4.59 -25.59 8.96
N VAL A 506 -5.48 -24.62 9.14
CA VAL A 506 -6.16 -23.85 8.09
C VAL A 506 -6.29 -22.40 8.55
N CYS A 507 -6.17 -21.43 7.65
CA CYS A 507 -6.38 -20.03 7.95
C CYS A 507 -7.19 -19.36 6.86
N ASN A 508 -8.01 -18.39 7.23
CA ASN A 508 -8.73 -17.54 6.30
C ASN A 508 -8.69 -16.08 6.78
N ASP A 509 -8.78 -15.12 5.87
CA ASP A 509 -8.90 -13.71 6.20
C ASP A 509 -10.37 -13.34 6.45
N PHE A 510 -10.59 -12.26 7.21
CA PHE A 510 -11.91 -11.64 7.28
C PHE A 510 -12.03 -10.55 6.20
N GLY A 511 -12.84 -10.85 5.20
CA GLY A 511 -13.27 -9.92 4.15
C GLY A 511 -14.79 -9.77 4.11
N ALA A 512 -15.36 -9.92 2.92
CA ALA A 512 -16.80 -9.83 2.67
C ALA A 512 -17.60 -10.87 3.50
N GLY A 513 -18.68 -10.43 4.16
CA GLY A 513 -19.54 -11.28 4.98
C GLY A 513 -18.99 -11.73 6.34
N GLY A 514 -17.81 -11.23 6.73
CA GLY A 514 -17.35 -11.26 8.11
C GLY A 514 -17.22 -12.67 8.70
N VAL A 515 -17.71 -12.82 9.95
CA VAL A 515 -17.67 -14.08 10.71
C VAL A 515 -18.34 -15.22 9.94
N SER A 516 -19.46 -14.95 9.27
CA SER A 516 -20.27 -16.00 8.64
C SER A 516 -19.58 -16.65 7.44
N VAL A 517 -18.80 -15.89 6.69
CA VAL A 517 -18.04 -16.38 5.52
C VAL A 517 -16.66 -16.84 5.94
N ALA A 518 -15.86 -15.98 6.57
CA ALA A 518 -14.47 -16.27 6.91
C ALA A 518 -14.31 -17.52 7.77
N ILE A 519 -15.13 -17.68 8.81
CA ILE A 519 -15.12 -18.89 9.65
C ILE A 519 -15.90 -20.02 8.97
N GLY A 520 -17.01 -19.72 8.30
CA GLY A 520 -17.86 -20.71 7.61
C GLY A 520 -17.16 -21.51 6.50
N GLU A 521 -16.14 -20.93 5.87
CA GLU A 521 -15.32 -21.57 4.84
C GLU A 521 -14.21 -22.48 5.39
N ILE A 522 -13.83 -22.32 6.67
CA ILE A 522 -12.74 -23.10 7.25
C ILE A 522 -13.11 -24.58 7.33
N ALA A 523 -14.35 -24.90 7.71
CA ALA A 523 -14.78 -26.28 7.91
C ALA A 523 -16.24 -26.51 7.53
N PRO A 524 -16.62 -27.72 7.07
CA PRO A 524 -17.98 -28.01 6.63
C PRO A 524 -18.99 -28.10 7.78
N SER A 525 -18.55 -28.17 9.04
CA SER A 525 -19.40 -28.30 10.21
C SER A 525 -18.85 -27.47 11.34
N LEU A 526 -19.61 -26.47 11.79
CA LEU A 526 -19.14 -25.45 12.72
C LEU A 526 -20.24 -25.04 13.68
N ASP A 527 -19.86 -24.92 14.96
CA ASP A 527 -20.62 -24.22 15.99
C ASP A 527 -19.88 -22.92 16.34
N ILE A 528 -20.45 -21.78 15.95
CA ILE A 528 -19.92 -20.43 16.19
C ILE A 528 -20.65 -19.78 17.37
N ASP A 529 -19.90 -19.13 18.26
CA ASP A 529 -20.41 -18.34 19.38
C ASP A 529 -20.11 -16.84 19.18
N LEU A 530 -21.15 -16.06 18.87
CA LEU A 530 -21.02 -14.61 18.69
C LEU A 530 -20.86 -13.84 20.00
N ASP A 531 -21.17 -14.44 21.15
CA ASP A 531 -20.93 -13.79 22.44
C ASP A 531 -19.43 -13.72 22.76
N ALA A 532 -18.62 -14.63 22.20
CA ALA A 532 -17.18 -14.66 22.33
C ALA A 532 -16.45 -13.66 21.41
N VAL A 533 -17.10 -13.14 20.36
CA VAL A 533 -16.46 -12.24 19.40
C VAL A 533 -16.10 -10.90 20.07
N PRO A 534 -14.82 -10.46 20.05
CA PRO A 534 -14.41 -9.17 20.61
C PRO A 534 -15.09 -7.99 19.91
N LYS A 535 -15.55 -7.00 20.68
CA LYS A 535 -16.34 -5.84 20.19
C LYS A 535 -15.61 -4.52 20.44
N LYS A 536 -15.74 -3.57 19.52
CA LYS A 536 -15.28 -2.18 19.70
C LYS A 536 -16.11 -1.44 20.76
N TYR A 537 -17.42 -1.68 20.74
CA TYR A 537 -18.41 -1.10 21.65
C TYR A 537 -19.61 -2.05 21.80
N ASP A 538 -20.35 -1.89 22.91
CA ASP A 538 -21.61 -2.61 23.14
C ASP A 538 -22.73 -2.12 22.21
N GLY A 539 -23.78 -2.93 22.00
CA GLY A 539 -24.97 -2.53 21.22
C GLY A 539 -25.08 -3.11 19.81
N LEU A 540 -24.12 -3.94 19.38
CA LEU A 540 -24.23 -4.73 18.15
C LEU A 540 -25.20 -5.90 18.34
N ASP A 541 -26.15 -6.08 17.42
CA ASP A 541 -27.04 -7.23 17.40
C ASP A 541 -26.39 -8.49 16.79
N GLY A 542 -27.06 -9.63 16.93
CA GLY A 542 -26.55 -10.92 16.41
C GLY A 542 -26.37 -10.96 14.90
N THR A 543 -27.15 -10.19 14.13
CA THR A 543 -26.97 -10.08 12.68
C THR A 543 -25.73 -9.25 12.37
N GLU A 544 -25.62 -8.07 12.99
CA GLU A 544 -24.47 -7.16 12.80
C GLU A 544 -23.15 -7.86 13.14
N LEU A 545 -23.09 -8.64 14.22
CA LEU A 545 -21.91 -9.43 14.59
C LEU A 545 -21.58 -10.53 13.57
N ALA A 546 -22.61 -11.19 13.01
CA ALA A 546 -22.44 -12.30 12.08
C ALA A 546 -21.86 -11.86 10.73
N ILE A 547 -22.23 -10.67 10.24
CA ILE A 547 -21.87 -10.20 8.89
C ILE A 547 -20.96 -8.97 8.88
N SER A 548 -20.47 -8.53 10.05
CA SER A 548 -19.56 -7.38 10.14
C SER A 548 -18.23 -7.65 9.43
N GLU A 549 -17.86 -6.73 8.55
CA GLU A 549 -16.67 -6.74 7.71
C GLU A 549 -15.54 -5.90 8.33
N SER A 550 -15.48 -5.77 9.67
CA SER A 550 -14.35 -5.12 10.37
C SER A 550 -13.01 -5.66 9.85
N GLN A 551 -12.06 -4.75 9.64
CA GLN A 551 -10.75 -5.06 9.07
C GLN A 551 -9.76 -5.67 10.09
N GLU A 552 -8.58 -6.04 9.60
CA GLU A 552 -7.42 -6.52 10.38
C GLU A 552 -7.66 -7.78 11.23
N ARG A 553 -8.49 -8.71 10.75
CA ARG A 553 -8.81 -9.98 11.46
C ARG A 553 -8.40 -11.19 10.63
N MET A 554 -7.95 -12.24 11.30
CA MET A 554 -7.67 -13.57 10.74
C MET A 554 -8.39 -14.66 11.51
N ALA A 555 -8.95 -15.64 10.80
CA ALA A 555 -9.54 -16.84 11.37
C ALA A 555 -8.54 -17.99 11.26
N VAL A 556 -8.24 -18.64 12.39
CA VAL A 556 -7.13 -19.60 12.50
C VAL A 556 -7.64 -20.91 13.11
N CYS A 557 -7.56 -22.01 12.36
CA CYS A 557 -7.92 -23.35 12.82
C CYS A 557 -6.71 -24.05 13.45
N VAL A 558 -6.86 -24.51 14.70
CA VAL A 558 -5.80 -25.11 15.50
C VAL A 558 -6.27 -26.35 16.24
N ASP A 559 -5.31 -27.18 16.67
CA ASP A 559 -5.58 -28.26 17.61
C ASP A 559 -5.96 -27.68 19.00
N PRO A 560 -6.90 -28.28 19.73
CA PRO A 560 -7.29 -27.79 21.07
C PRO A 560 -6.13 -27.70 22.05
N SER A 561 -5.10 -28.55 21.91
CA SER A 561 -3.91 -28.52 22.76
C SER A 561 -3.01 -27.30 22.55
N ASP A 562 -3.20 -26.57 21.45
CA ASP A 562 -2.41 -25.39 21.09
C ASP A 562 -3.07 -24.05 21.48
N LEU A 563 -4.30 -24.05 22.02
CA LEU A 563 -5.04 -22.82 22.37
C LEU A 563 -4.23 -21.85 23.24
N ASP A 564 -3.70 -22.35 24.37
CA ASP A 564 -2.94 -21.52 25.32
C ASP A 564 -1.67 -20.95 24.69
N PHE A 565 -1.03 -21.72 23.79
CA PHE A 565 0.14 -21.27 23.05
C PHE A 565 -0.20 -20.10 22.12
N PHE A 566 -1.29 -20.19 21.34
CA PHE A 566 -1.72 -19.11 20.46
C PHE A 566 -2.12 -17.84 21.21
N ILE A 567 -2.82 -17.98 22.35
CA ILE A 567 -3.15 -16.83 23.22
C ILE A 567 -1.86 -16.17 23.72
N GLN A 568 -0.89 -16.96 24.18
CA GLN A 568 0.37 -16.43 24.71
C GLN A 568 1.22 -15.75 23.63
N GLU A 569 1.36 -16.34 22.44
CA GLU A 569 2.13 -15.71 21.35
C GLU A 569 1.43 -14.45 20.81
N SER A 570 0.10 -14.43 20.73
CA SER A 570 -0.65 -13.24 20.35
C SER A 570 -0.50 -12.10 21.38
N ASP A 571 -0.53 -12.44 22.68
CA ASP A 571 -0.29 -11.46 23.76
C ASP A 571 1.12 -10.87 23.68
N LYS A 572 2.16 -11.66 23.37
CA LYS A 572 3.52 -11.14 23.12
C LYS A 572 3.56 -10.12 21.98
N GLU A 573 2.68 -10.25 21.00
CA GLU A 573 2.52 -9.36 19.86
C GLU A 573 1.55 -8.20 20.09
N ASN A 574 1.03 -8.05 21.30
CA ASN A 574 0.04 -7.03 21.66
C ASN A 574 -1.25 -7.15 20.82
N LEU A 575 -1.71 -8.39 20.61
CA LEU A 575 -2.91 -8.76 19.87
C LEU A 575 -3.93 -9.49 20.74
N ASP A 576 -5.22 -9.23 20.48
CA ASP A 576 -6.31 -10.03 21.01
C ASP A 576 -6.39 -11.37 20.23
N CYS A 577 -6.60 -12.47 20.94
CA CYS A 577 -6.82 -13.82 20.38
C CYS A 577 -7.94 -14.50 21.14
N THR A 578 -9.01 -14.90 20.46
CA THR A 578 -10.22 -15.42 21.11
C THR A 578 -10.75 -16.65 20.39
N HIS A 579 -11.09 -17.70 21.15
CA HIS A 579 -11.80 -18.87 20.63
C HIS A 579 -13.26 -18.49 20.34
N VAL A 580 -13.67 -18.61 19.08
CA VAL A 580 -15.00 -18.15 18.62
C VAL A 580 -15.83 -19.25 17.96
N ALA A 581 -15.21 -20.36 17.53
CA ALA A 581 -15.96 -21.48 16.98
C ALA A 581 -15.25 -22.83 17.20
N THR A 582 -16.02 -23.91 17.13
CA THR A 582 -15.51 -25.30 17.22
C THR A 582 -15.95 -26.07 15.98
N VAL A 583 -15.04 -26.87 15.42
CA VAL A 583 -15.34 -27.77 14.30
C VAL A 583 -16.18 -28.94 14.81
N ALA A 584 -17.37 -29.11 14.25
CA ALA A 584 -18.33 -30.16 14.58
C ALA A 584 -18.34 -31.29 13.54
N ASP A 585 -19.30 -32.20 13.62
CA ASP A 585 -19.47 -33.33 12.68
C ASP A 585 -20.91 -33.50 12.16
N HIS A 586 -21.79 -32.53 12.42
CA HIS A 586 -23.22 -32.62 12.09
C HIS A 586 -23.60 -32.18 10.67
N GLY A 587 -22.65 -31.71 9.86
CA GLY A 587 -22.88 -31.27 8.48
C GLY A 587 -23.59 -29.92 8.34
N ARG A 588 -23.45 -29.01 9.33
CA ARG A 588 -24.19 -27.74 9.36
C ARG A 588 -23.31 -26.58 9.82
N LEU A 589 -23.68 -25.36 9.41
CA LEU A 589 -23.17 -24.11 9.96
C LEU A 589 -24.19 -23.61 11.01
N ARG A 590 -23.77 -23.57 12.27
CA ARG A 590 -24.57 -23.07 13.38
C ARG A 590 -23.94 -21.84 14.01
N ILE A 591 -24.72 -20.78 14.16
CA ILE A 591 -24.29 -19.55 14.81
C ILE A 591 -25.22 -19.27 15.99
N ASN A 592 -24.63 -19.15 17.18
CA ASN A 592 -25.32 -18.89 18.42
C ASN A 592 -25.03 -17.49 18.94
N TRP A 593 -26.06 -16.85 19.51
CA TRP A 593 -25.96 -15.55 20.16
C TRP A 593 -26.95 -15.47 21.31
N ARG A 594 -26.47 -15.05 22.50
CA ARG A 594 -27.24 -14.95 23.75
C ARG A 594 -27.98 -16.25 24.09
N GLY A 595 -27.33 -17.38 23.85
CA GLY A 595 -27.88 -18.73 24.09
C GLY A 595 -28.98 -19.17 23.12
N LYS A 596 -29.20 -18.46 22.01
CA LYS A 596 -30.13 -18.84 20.93
C LYS A 596 -29.36 -19.13 19.65
N THR A 597 -29.76 -20.16 18.92
CA THR A 597 -29.27 -20.41 17.56
C THR A 597 -29.97 -19.46 16.59
N ILE A 598 -29.22 -18.55 15.99
CA ILE A 598 -29.74 -17.55 15.04
C ILE A 598 -29.47 -17.93 13.59
N VAL A 599 -28.53 -18.85 13.33
CA VAL A 599 -28.30 -19.47 12.02
C VAL A 599 -28.15 -20.97 12.23
N ASP A 600 -28.90 -21.77 11.49
CA ASP A 600 -28.74 -23.23 11.43
C ASP A 600 -28.98 -23.73 10.00
N LEU A 601 -27.91 -23.76 9.19
CA LEU A 601 -27.97 -24.10 7.77
C LEU A 601 -27.23 -25.40 7.46
N SER A 602 -27.84 -26.27 6.65
CA SER A 602 -27.15 -27.45 6.09
C SER A 602 -25.99 -27.01 5.20
N ARG A 603 -24.81 -27.62 5.37
CA ARG A 603 -23.64 -27.35 4.51
C ARG A 603 -23.93 -27.68 3.04
N VAL A 604 -24.68 -28.76 2.79
CA VAL A 604 -25.09 -29.17 1.43
C VAL A 604 -25.97 -28.11 0.77
N PHE A 605 -26.84 -27.44 1.54
CA PHE A 605 -27.67 -26.35 1.01
C PHE A 605 -26.84 -25.09 0.77
N LEU A 606 -25.97 -24.73 1.71
CA LEU A 606 -25.10 -23.57 1.55
C LEU A 606 -24.17 -23.72 0.32
N ASP A 607 -23.64 -24.92 0.08
CA ASP A 607 -22.80 -25.29 -1.08
C ASP A 607 -23.57 -25.45 -2.40
N SER A 608 -24.91 -25.46 -2.37
CA SER A 608 -25.68 -25.54 -3.61
C SER A 608 -25.52 -24.28 -4.44
N ASN A 609 -25.05 -23.18 -3.84
CA ASN A 609 -24.81 -21.91 -4.48
C ASN A 609 -26.05 -21.40 -5.22
N GLY A 610 -27.23 -21.42 -4.60
CA GLY A 610 -28.47 -20.92 -5.22
C GLY A 610 -28.80 -21.53 -6.59
N VAL A 611 -29.47 -20.75 -7.45
CA VAL A 611 -29.89 -21.20 -8.79
C VAL A 611 -28.80 -20.90 -9.83
N GLN A 612 -28.58 -21.82 -10.79
CA GLN A 612 -27.70 -21.58 -11.92
C GLN A 612 -28.40 -20.67 -12.95
N GLN A 613 -27.74 -19.56 -13.30
CA GLN A 613 -28.23 -18.62 -14.29
C GLN A 613 -27.74 -18.99 -15.70
N GLU A 614 -28.44 -18.47 -16.72
CA GLU A 614 -28.07 -18.61 -18.14
C GLU A 614 -27.98 -17.22 -18.79
N ALA A 615 -26.95 -16.99 -19.61
CA ALA A 615 -26.77 -15.78 -20.40
C ALA A 615 -26.51 -16.13 -21.88
N ARG A 616 -26.84 -15.19 -22.76
CA ARG A 616 -26.50 -15.25 -24.19
C ARG A 616 -25.42 -14.22 -24.49
N ILE A 617 -24.55 -14.52 -25.44
CA ILE A 617 -23.43 -13.67 -25.80
C ILE A 617 -23.60 -13.18 -27.23
N LYS A 618 -23.41 -11.88 -27.43
CA LYS A 618 -23.23 -11.29 -28.75
C LYS A 618 -21.88 -10.58 -28.80
N VAL A 619 -20.99 -11.04 -29.66
CA VAL A 619 -19.71 -10.37 -29.93
C VAL A 619 -19.90 -9.36 -31.06
N ASN A 620 -19.75 -8.09 -30.72
CA ASN A 620 -19.88 -6.99 -31.69
C ASN A 620 -18.70 -6.96 -32.68
N SER A 621 -18.95 -6.41 -33.87
CA SER A 621 -17.92 -6.21 -34.91
C SER A 621 -16.72 -5.42 -34.38
N ILE A 622 -15.51 -5.88 -34.72
CA ILE A 622 -14.29 -5.10 -34.46
C ILE A 622 -14.28 -3.90 -35.43
N PRO A 623 -14.10 -2.65 -34.94
CA PRO A 623 -14.02 -1.48 -35.81
C PRO A 623 -12.85 -1.57 -36.79
N LEU A 624 -13.06 -1.15 -38.04
CA LEU A 624 -11.99 -1.09 -39.05
C LEU A 624 -10.91 -0.06 -38.65
N GLY A 625 -9.65 -0.40 -38.90
CA GLY A 625 -8.49 0.44 -38.55
C GLY A 625 -7.58 -0.25 -37.54
N SER A 626 -6.56 0.47 -37.09
CA SER A 626 -5.70 0.06 -35.97
C SER A 626 -6.09 0.88 -34.73
N PRO A 627 -6.03 0.30 -33.51
CA PRO A 627 -6.15 1.08 -32.28
C PRO A 627 -5.01 2.11 -32.15
N GLU A 628 -3.93 1.93 -32.91
CA GLU A 628 -2.73 2.76 -32.94
C GLU A 628 -2.81 3.96 -33.87
N ALA A 629 -4.01 4.35 -34.33
CA ALA A 629 -4.19 5.72 -34.80
C ALA A 629 -4.09 6.67 -33.61
N ALA A 630 -2.93 6.71 -32.94
CA ALA A 630 -2.60 7.69 -31.94
C ALA A 630 -2.97 9.05 -32.54
N ALA A 631 -3.60 9.91 -31.74
CA ALA A 631 -3.73 11.30 -32.12
C ALA A 631 -2.36 11.76 -32.63
N PRO A 632 -2.27 12.26 -33.88
CA PRO A 632 -0.99 12.62 -34.47
C PRO A 632 -0.29 13.56 -33.50
N ALA A 633 0.99 13.30 -33.20
CA ALA A 633 1.74 14.20 -32.34
C ALA A 633 1.63 15.62 -32.92
N GLU A 634 1.02 16.53 -32.17
CA GLU A 634 0.69 17.87 -32.64
C GLU A 634 1.93 18.76 -32.55
N GLY A 635 2.17 19.57 -33.58
CA GLY A 635 3.29 20.50 -33.58
C GLY A 635 3.86 20.76 -34.96
N GLU A 636 4.40 21.95 -35.15
CA GLU A 636 4.98 22.39 -36.43
C GLU A 636 6.38 21.81 -36.68
N ASN A 637 7.08 21.32 -35.64
CA ASN A 637 8.43 20.78 -35.70
C ASN A 637 8.61 19.59 -34.72
N LEU A 638 9.80 18.97 -34.73
CA LEU A 638 10.09 17.77 -33.94
C LEU A 638 9.96 18.02 -32.43
N LEU A 639 10.51 19.13 -31.93
CA LEU A 639 10.43 19.54 -30.53
C LEU A 639 8.97 19.64 -30.05
N ALA A 640 8.13 20.38 -30.78
CA ALA A 640 6.71 20.57 -30.42
C ALA A 640 5.96 19.25 -30.39
N ARG A 641 6.20 18.35 -31.36
CA ARG A 641 5.60 17.03 -31.42
C ARG A 641 6.00 16.15 -30.23
N LEU A 642 7.28 16.17 -29.83
CA LEU A 642 7.76 15.42 -28.67
C LEU A 642 7.21 15.99 -27.35
N LYS A 643 7.20 17.32 -27.18
CA LYS A 643 6.57 17.97 -26.01
C LYS A 643 5.09 17.59 -25.90
N SER A 644 4.35 17.65 -27.01
CA SER A 644 2.94 17.22 -27.07
C SER A 644 2.77 15.76 -26.60
N ARG A 645 3.61 14.83 -27.08
CA ARG A 645 3.56 13.42 -26.67
C ARG A 645 3.90 13.23 -25.18
N LEU A 646 4.92 13.93 -24.67
CA LEU A 646 5.36 13.85 -23.28
C LEU A 646 4.34 14.44 -22.30
N SER A 647 3.57 15.45 -22.72
CA SER A 647 2.56 16.11 -21.88
C SER A 647 1.20 15.41 -21.85
N GLN A 648 0.99 14.33 -22.61
CA GLN A 648 -0.26 13.56 -22.56
C GLN A 648 -0.44 12.88 -21.20
N LEU A 649 -1.65 12.87 -20.65
CA LEU A 649 -1.95 12.37 -19.29
C LEU A 649 -1.35 10.98 -19.00
N ASN A 650 -1.50 10.01 -19.91
CA ASN A 650 -1.00 8.64 -19.76
C ASN A 650 0.51 8.48 -20.02
N HIS A 651 1.22 9.55 -20.39
CA HIS A 651 2.64 9.52 -20.76
C HIS A 651 3.49 10.51 -19.96
N ALA A 652 2.84 11.50 -19.32
CA ALA A 652 3.44 12.46 -18.40
C ALA A 652 3.98 11.78 -17.14
N SER A 653 4.88 12.48 -16.45
CA SER A 653 5.50 11.99 -15.23
C SER A 653 4.47 11.84 -14.12
N GLN A 654 4.51 10.70 -13.45
CA GLN A 654 3.72 10.42 -12.25
C GLN A 654 4.62 10.37 -11.00
N LYS A 655 5.80 11.02 -11.04
CA LYS A 655 6.76 11.04 -9.92
C LYS A 655 6.14 11.54 -8.62
N GLY A 656 5.43 12.68 -8.66
CA GLY A 656 4.78 13.25 -7.47
C GLY A 656 3.74 12.31 -6.84
N LEU A 657 3.05 11.50 -7.65
CA LEU A 657 2.14 10.46 -7.17
C LEU A 657 2.93 9.30 -6.55
N GLY A 658 4.01 8.83 -7.18
CA GLY A 658 4.79 7.69 -6.68
C GLY A 658 5.59 7.97 -5.40
N GLU A 659 6.07 9.20 -5.19
CA GLU A 659 6.94 9.57 -4.07
C GLU A 659 6.26 9.57 -2.69
N ILE A 660 4.93 9.52 -2.61
CA ILE A 660 4.24 9.39 -1.32
C ILE A 660 4.28 7.96 -0.77
N PHE A 661 4.72 6.98 -1.56
CA PHE A 661 4.79 5.58 -1.18
C PHE A 661 6.23 5.17 -0.83
N ASP A 662 6.43 4.47 0.30
CA ASP A 662 7.74 3.98 0.72
C ASP A 662 8.26 2.90 -0.24
N GLY A 663 9.41 3.12 -0.87
CA GLY A 663 10.03 2.15 -1.76
C GLY A 663 11.20 1.37 -1.15
N SER A 664 11.53 1.60 0.13
CA SER A 664 12.83 1.24 0.72
C SER A 664 12.76 0.30 1.94
N VAL A 665 11.62 0.29 2.65
CA VAL A 665 11.42 -0.53 3.85
C VAL A 665 11.62 -2.03 3.56
N GLY A 666 12.23 -2.76 4.50
CA GLY A 666 12.57 -4.18 4.32
C GLY A 666 13.92 -4.42 3.63
N ALA A 667 14.60 -3.36 3.17
CA ALA A 667 15.93 -3.40 2.54
C ALA A 667 16.04 -4.40 1.37
N GLY A 668 14.94 -4.62 0.64
CA GLY A 668 14.84 -5.64 -0.41
C GLY A 668 14.73 -5.11 -1.84
N THR A 669 14.37 -3.83 -2.03
CA THR A 669 14.10 -3.25 -3.35
C THR A 669 15.34 -3.19 -4.23
N VAL A 670 15.36 -3.98 -5.30
CA VAL A 670 16.48 -4.05 -6.26
C VAL A 670 16.43 -2.88 -7.22
N LEU A 671 15.27 -2.66 -7.85
CA LEU A 671 15.02 -1.50 -8.70
C LEU A 671 14.18 -0.49 -7.94
N TRP A 672 14.77 0.66 -7.64
CA TRP A 672 14.08 1.80 -7.05
C TRP A 672 12.99 2.32 -8.01
N PRO A 673 11.83 2.81 -7.50
CA PRO A 673 10.70 3.23 -8.35
C PRO A 673 11.03 4.33 -9.39
N PHE A 674 12.07 5.13 -9.19
CA PHE A 674 12.54 6.11 -10.18
C PHE A 674 14.07 6.13 -10.28
N GLY A 675 14.63 5.50 -11.31
CA GLY A 675 16.07 5.33 -11.50
C GLY A 675 16.83 6.59 -11.92
N GLY A 676 18.15 6.49 -11.78
CA GLY A 676 19.14 7.49 -12.16
C GLY A 676 19.48 8.50 -11.06
N ALA A 677 20.51 9.32 -11.30
CA ALA A 677 20.99 10.36 -10.38
C ALA A 677 19.91 11.37 -9.98
N HIS A 678 18.99 11.71 -10.89
CA HIS A 678 17.88 12.63 -10.66
C HIS A 678 16.57 11.92 -10.26
N GLN A 679 16.59 10.58 -10.23
CA GLN A 679 15.43 9.75 -9.92
C GLN A 679 14.22 10.11 -10.80
N LEU A 680 14.40 10.08 -12.11
CA LEU A 680 13.39 10.51 -13.09
C LEU A 680 12.94 9.39 -14.04
N THR A 681 13.60 8.23 -14.06
CA THR A 681 13.22 7.17 -15.02
C THR A 681 12.49 6.02 -14.32
N PRO A 682 11.18 5.83 -14.52
CA PRO A 682 10.45 4.70 -13.93
C PRO A 682 10.87 3.35 -14.55
N PRO A 683 11.11 2.29 -13.75
CA PRO A 683 11.42 0.95 -14.26
C PRO A 683 10.19 0.27 -14.86
N ASP A 684 10.39 -0.69 -15.77
CA ASP A 684 9.29 -1.44 -16.40
C ASP A 684 8.65 -2.48 -15.46
N ALA A 685 9.40 -3.00 -14.49
CA ALA A 685 8.90 -3.90 -13.45
C ALA A 685 9.43 -3.48 -12.08
N MET A 686 8.66 -3.74 -11.02
CA MET A 686 9.18 -3.73 -9.66
C MET A 686 9.98 -5.00 -9.41
N VAL A 687 11.12 -4.88 -8.73
CA VAL A 687 12.01 -6.00 -8.43
C VAL A 687 12.48 -5.92 -6.99
N ALA A 688 12.27 -6.97 -6.19
CA ALA A 688 12.83 -7.05 -4.84
C ALA A 688 13.26 -8.47 -4.47
N LYS A 689 14.24 -8.53 -3.57
CA LYS A 689 14.78 -9.75 -3.00
C LYS A 689 13.77 -10.37 -2.03
N LEU A 690 13.83 -11.70 -1.85
CA LEU A 690 13.01 -12.36 -0.84
C LEU A 690 13.37 -11.87 0.59
N PRO A 691 12.36 -11.76 1.50
CA PRO A 691 12.52 -11.10 2.79
C PRO A 691 13.19 -12.00 3.85
N LEU A 692 14.51 -12.19 3.73
CA LEU A 692 15.30 -12.98 4.68
C LEU A 692 15.57 -12.23 6.00
N LEU A 693 15.34 -12.91 7.13
CA LEU A 693 15.71 -12.41 8.47
C LEU A 693 17.22 -12.53 8.74
N GLU A 694 17.87 -13.58 8.21
CA GLU A 694 19.30 -13.84 8.33
C GLU A 694 19.89 -14.20 6.97
N GLY A 695 21.16 -13.86 6.76
CA GLY A 695 21.84 -14.15 5.51
C GLY A 695 21.42 -13.23 4.36
N ASP A 696 21.87 -13.60 3.16
CA ASP A 696 21.61 -12.88 1.93
C ASP A 696 21.30 -13.85 0.79
N THR A 697 20.57 -13.40 -0.23
CA THR A 697 20.24 -14.22 -1.40
C THR A 697 20.31 -13.39 -2.68
N ASP A 698 20.52 -14.03 -3.82
CA ASP A 698 20.30 -13.38 -5.11
C ASP A 698 18.86 -13.60 -5.62
N ALA A 699 18.06 -14.44 -4.95
CA ALA A 699 16.68 -14.70 -5.35
C ALA A 699 15.79 -13.45 -5.19
N CYS A 700 15.02 -13.12 -6.23
CA CYS A 700 14.11 -11.99 -6.26
C CYS A 700 12.80 -12.31 -6.99
N SER A 701 11.80 -11.46 -6.79
CA SER A 701 10.58 -11.39 -7.61
C SER A 701 10.68 -10.24 -8.61
N TYR A 702 10.23 -10.49 -9.83
CA TYR A 702 9.93 -9.48 -10.85
C TYR A 702 8.42 -9.38 -10.95
N MET A 703 7.85 -8.18 -10.87
CA MET A 703 6.42 -7.98 -11.12
C MET A 703 6.17 -6.74 -11.98
N SER A 704 5.38 -6.88 -13.03
CA SER A 704 5.00 -5.83 -13.97
C SER A 704 3.51 -5.89 -14.26
N TRP A 705 2.99 -4.87 -14.94
CA TRP A 705 1.60 -4.80 -15.34
C TRP A 705 1.42 -4.27 -16.77
N GLY A 706 0.28 -4.60 -17.38
CA GLY A 706 -0.11 -4.15 -18.73
C GLY A 706 -1.60 -3.91 -18.83
N PHE A 707 -1.99 -2.80 -19.45
CA PHE A 707 -3.36 -2.43 -19.78
C PHE A 707 -3.36 -1.14 -20.60
N ASN A 708 -4.16 -1.11 -21.68
CA ASN A 708 -4.39 0.09 -22.48
C ASN A 708 -5.90 0.27 -22.71
N PRO A 709 -6.52 1.33 -22.15
CA PRO A 709 -7.96 1.53 -22.21
C PRO A 709 -8.45 1.82 -23.63
N ASP A 710 -7.66 2.51 -24.45
CA ASP A 710 -8.05 2.87 -25.82
C ASP A 710 -8.12 1.61 -26.70
N VAL A 711 -7.14 0.71 -26.56
CA VAL A 711 -7.15 -0.59 -27.26
C VAL A 711 -8.31 -1.46 -26.78
N ALA A 712 -8.59 -1.48 -25.48
CA ALA A 712 -9.67 -2.28 -24.92
C ALA A 712 -11.07 -1.77 -25.31
N CYS A 713 -11.25 -0.44 -25.43
CA CYS A 713 -12.45 0.17 -25.98
C CYS A 713 -12.61 -0.10 -27.49
N TRP A 714 -11.51 -0.09 -28.25
CA TRP A 714 -11.55 -0.43 -29.68
C TRP A 714 -11.91 -1.90 -29.91
N SER A 715 -11.27 -2.81 -29.19
CA SER A 715 -11.55 -4.23 -29.22
C SER A 715 -11.18 -4.88 -27.88
N PRO A 716 -12.15 -5.33 -27.07
CA PRO A 716 -11.88 -5.96 -25.79
C PRO A 716 -10.96 -7.18 -25.90
N PHE A 717 -11.09 -7.95 -27.00
CA PHE A 717 -10.20 -9.06 -27.34
C PHE A 717 -8.73 -8.62 -27.50
N HIS A 718 -8.47 -7.59 -28.31
CA HIS A 718 -7.11 -7.09 -28.49
C HIS A 718 -6.59 -6.41 -27.23
N GLY A 719 -7.44 -5.67 -26.51
CA GLY A 719 -7.07 -5.03 -25.25
C GLY A 719 -6.52 -6.04 -24.23
N ALA A 720 -7.18 -7.19 -24.08
CA ALA A 720 -6.72 -8.24 -23.19
C ALA A 720 -5.46 -8.97 -23.70
N ALA A 721 -5.39 -9.31 -25.00
CA ALA A 721 -4.20 -9.92 -25.58
C ALA A 721 -2.96 -9.02 -25.44
N TRP A 722 -3.14 -7.72 -25.62
CA TRP A 722 -2.10 -6.71 -25.47
C TRP A 722 -1.74 -6.49 -24.01
N ALA A 723 -2.70 -6.44 -23.10
CA ALA A 723 -2.45 -6.32 -21.66
C ALA A 723 -1.52 -7.44 -21.16
N VAL A 724 -1.82 -8.70 -21.51
CA VAL A 724 -0.97 -9.86 -21.19
C VAL A 724 0.41 -9.74 -21.83
N THR A 725 0.47 -9.36 -23.10
CA THR A 725 1.75 -9.28 -23.82
C THR A 725 2.63 -8.14 -23.30
N GLU A 726 2.04 -6.99 -22.97
CA GLU A 726 2.74 -5.83 -22.43
C GLU A 726 3.32 -6.11 -21.05
N SER A 727 2.53 -6.71 -20.15
CA SER A 727 3.02 -7.08 -18.81
C SER A 727 4.21 -8.05 -18.92
N VAL A 728 4.12 -9.06 -19.80
CA VAL A 728 5.21 -10.01 -20.08
C VAL A 728 6.45 -9.32 -20.64
N CYS A 729 6.30 -8.46 -21.65
CA CYS A 729 7.45 -7.76 -22.24
C CYS A 729 8.13 -6.83 -21.24
N LYS A 730 7.37 -6.14 -20.37
CA LYS A 730 7.93 -5.33 -19.28
C LYS A 730 8.72 -6.18 -18.26
N ALA A 731 8.21 -7.37 -17.90
CA ALA A 731 8.94 -8.29 -17.03
C ALA A 731 10.26 -8.77 -17.69
N VAL A 732 10.21 -9.12 -18.97
CA VAL A 732 11.39 -9.53 -19.76
C VAL A 732 12.41 -8.38 -19.86
N ALA A 733 11.96 -7.15 -20.11
CA ALA A 733 12.82 -5.96 -20.16
C ALA A 733 13.56 -5.75 -18.83
N ALA A 734 12.89 -5.99 -17.71
CA ALA A 734 13.50 -5.92 -16.38
C ALA A 734 14.48 -7.07 -16.09
N GLY A 735 14.51 -8.12 -16.91
CA GLY A 735 15.44 -9.25 -16.80
C GLY A 735 14.79 -10.58 -16.45
N ALA A 736 13.46 -10.66 -16.30
CA ALA A 736 12.75 -11.91 -16.04
C ALA A 736 12.92 -12.92 -17.18
N ARG A 737 12.82 -14.21 -16.87
CA ARG A 737 12.72 -15.26 -17.89
C ARG A 737 11.26 -15.46 -18.26
N LEU A 738 10.93 -15.45 -19.55
CA LEU A 738 9.56 -15.56 -20.01
C LEU A 738 8.86 -16.82 -19.50
N SER A 739 9.50 -18.00 -19.59
CA SER A 739 8.92 -19.29 -19.17
C SER A 739 8.55 -19.36 -17.68
N ASP A 740 9.17 -18.52 -16.86
CA ASP A 740 9.00 -18.54 -15.41
C ASP A 740 7.88 -17.58 -14.97
N ILE A 741 7.31 -16.80 -15.91
CA ILE A 741 6.21 -15.87 -15.65
C ILE A 741 4.93 -16.63 -15.32
N ARG A 742 4.24 -16.14 -14.30
CA ARG A 742 2.88 -16.49 -13.91
C ARG A 742 2.05 -15.22 -13.87
N LEU A 743 0.79 -15.33 -14.29
CA LEU A 743 -0.09 -14.18 -14.42
C LEU A 743 -1.13 -14.17 -13.31
N THR A 744 -1.58 -12.98 -12.97
CA THR A 744 -2.86 -12.77 -12.30
C THR A 744 -3.62 -11.68 -13.04
N LEU A 745 -4.91 -11.89 -13.29
CA LEU A 745 -5.73 -11.02 -14.14
C LEU A 745 -6.77 -10.29 -13.29
N GLN A 746 -6.97 -9.01 -13.58
CA GLN A 746 -8.00 -8.20 -12.95
C GLN A 746 -9.03 -7.76 -13.98
N GLU A 747 -10.26 -8.21 -13.82
CA GLU A 747 -11.38 -7.85 -14.67
C GLU A 747 -12.21 -6.72 -14.06
N TYR A 748 -12.54 -5.70 -14.85
CA TYR A 748 -13.47 -4.65 -14.47
C TYR A 748 -14.34 -4.23 -15.66
N PHE A 749 -15.64 -4.51 -15.57
CA PHE A 749 -16.57 -4.31 -16.67
C PHE A 749 -17.84 -3.56 -16.22
N PRO A 750 -18.57 -2.97 -17.19
CA PRO A 750 -19.90 -2.43 -16.94
C PRO A 750 -20.87 -3.47 -16.38
N LYS A 751 -21.96 -3.02 -15.77
CA LYS A 751 -23.03 -3.93 -15.35
C LYS A 751 -23.65 -4.62 -16.57
N LEU A 752 -23.64 -5.95 -16.58
CA LEU A 752 -24.02 -6.73 -17.78
C LEU A 752 -25.54 -6.77 -18.03
N GLY A 753 -26.33 -7.03 -16.97
CA GLY A 753 -27.78 -7.24 -17.09
C GLY A 753 -28.12 -8.41 -18.02
N ASP A 754 -29.26 -8.33 -18.71
CA ASP A 754 -29.69 -9.33 -19.70
C ASP A 754 -29.22 -9.00 -21.13
N ASP A 755 -28.32 -8.03 -21.32
CA ASP A 755 -27.87 -7.56 -22.64
C ASP A 755 -26.74 -8.45 -23.21
N PRO A 756 -26.99 -9.23 -24.28
CA PRO A 756 -25.98 -10.11 -24.87
C PRO A 756 -24.72 -9.38 -25.35
N ALA A 757 -24.84 -8.12 -25.78
CA ALA A 757 -23.70 -7.34 -26.25
C ALA A 757 -22.79 -6.92 -25.09
N ARG A 758 -23.36 -6.60 -23.92
CA ARG A 758 -22.57 -6.32 -22.71
C ARG A 758 -21.84 -7.57 -22.22
N TRP A 759 -22.49 -8.75 -22.23
CA TRP A 759 -21.83 -10.04 -21.97
C TRP A 759 -20.71 -10.37 -22.97
N GLY A 760 -20.79 -9.84 -24.20
CA GLY A 760 -19.74 -9.93 -25.21
C GLY A 760 -18.41 -9.27 -24.81
N LEU A 761 -18.43 -8.25 -23.93
CA LEU A 761 -17.23 -7.53 -23.49
C LEU A 761 -16.26 -8.40 -22.66
N PRO A 762 -16.67 -8.99 -21.50
CA PRO A 762 -15.80 -9.87 -20.75
C PRO A 762 -15.48 -11.15 -21.52
N PHE A 763 -16.43 -11.69 -22.29
CA PHE A 763 -16.20 -12.88 -23.11
C PHE A 763 -15.08 -12.69 -24.14
N ALA A 764 -15.14 -11.61 -24.92
CA ALA A 764 -14.10 -11.31 -25.90
C ALA A 764 -12.75 -11.02 -25.22
N SER A 765 -12.75 -10.32 -24.08
CA SER A 765 -11.54 -10.04 -23.30
C SER A 765 -10.87 -11.32 -22.80
N LEU A 766 -11.63 -12.24 -22.20
CA LEU A 766 -11.10 -13.50 -21.70
C LEU A 766 -10.56 -14.39 -22.83
N LEU A 767 -11.18 -14.38 -24.01
CA LEU A 767 -10.63 -15.06 -25.19
C LEU A 767 -9.33 -14.42 -25.67
N GLY A 768 -9.19 -13.09 -25.59
CA GLY A 768 -7.95 -12.39 -25.91
C GLY A 768 -6.82 -12.72 -24.94
N ALA A 769 -7.13 -12.75 -23.63
CA ALA A 769 -6.19 -13.20 -22.61
C ALA A 769 -5.82 -14.68 -22.78
N PHE A 770 -6.77 -15.54 -23.16
CA PHE A 770 -6.51 -16.94 -23.47
C PHE A 770 -5.61 -17.10 -24.70
N GLU A 771 -5.83 -16.33 -25.78
CA GLU A 771 -4.97 -16.34 -26.97
C GLU A 771 -3.52 -16.05 -26.59
N ALA A 772 -3.26 -14.96 -25.85
CA ALA A 772 -1.90 -14.62 -25.44
C ALA A 772 -1.27 -15.68 -24.53
N GLN A 773 -2.03 -16.21 -23.56
CA GLN A 773 -1.58 -17.29 -22.67
C GLN A 773 -1.23 -18.57 -23.45
N HIS A 774 -2.10 -18.97 -24.37
CA HIS A 774 -1.94 -20.18 -25.17
C HIS A 774 -0.72 -20.09 -26.09
N GLN A 775 -0.51 -18.95 -26.75
CA GLN A 775 0.60 -18.74 -27.67
C GLN A 775 1.94 -18.57 -26.94
N LEU A 776 1.97 -17.87 -25.80
CA LEU A 776 3.19 -17.67 -25.01
C LEU A 776 3.51 -18.82 -24.05
N ARG A 777 2.59 -19.78 -23.90
CA ARG A 777 2.66 -20.87 -22.90
C ARG A 777 2.80 -20.37 -21.47
N LEU A 778 1.96 -19.39 -21.09
CA LEU A 778 1.93 -18.80 -19.75
C LEU A 778 0.56 -19.01 -19.09
N ALA A 779 0.54 -19.20 -17.77
CA ALA A 779 -0.69 -19.41 -17.01
C ALA A 779 -1.07 -18.21 -16.14
N ALA A 780 -2.32 -17.77 -16.23
CA ALA A 780 -3.00 -17.06 -15.16
C ALA A 780 -3.36 -18.05 -14.04
N ILE A 781 -2.71 -17.89 -12.88
CA ILE A 781 -2.89 -18.75 -11.70
C ILE A 781 -3.58 -18.01 -10.54
N GLY A 782 -3.94 -16.74 -10.76
CA GLY A 782 -4.76 -15.93 -9.88
C GLY A 782 -5.62 -14.97 -10.70
N GLY A 783 -6.60 -14.35 -10.05
CA GLY A 783 -7.37 -13.27 -10.64
C GLY A 783 -8.52 -12.83 -9.74
N LYS A 784 -9.21 -11.78 -10.16
CA LYS A 784 -10.37 -11.22 -9.45
C LYS A 784 -11.21 -10.40 -10.43
N ASP A 785 -12.52 -10.43 -10.28
CA ASP A 785 -13.44 -9.74 -11.17
C ASP A 785 -14.37 -8.73 -10.47
N SER A 786 -14.81 -7.72 -11.23
CA SER A 786 -15.75 -6.69 -10.79
C SER A 786 -16.70 -6.30 -11.94
N MET A 787 -18.00 -6.54 -11.77
CA MET A 787 -19.03 -6.35 -12.82
C MET A 787 -19.98 -5.17 -12.54
N SER A 788 -19.54 -4.18 -11.75
CA SER A 788 -20.38 -3.05 -11.32
C SER A 788 -19.86 -1.68 -11.80
N GLY A 789 -19.18 -1.66 -12.95
CA GLY A 789 -18.59 -0.46 -13.55
C GLY A 789 -19.55 0.44 -14.31
N SER A 790 -20.72 0.76 -13.74
CA SER A 790 -21.69 1.68 -14.35
C SER A 790 -22.19 2.71 -13.33
N PHE A 791 -22.45 3.94 -13.80
CA PHE A 791 -23.11 5.01 -13.05
C PHE A 791 -24.13 5.68 -13.96
N ASN A 792 -25.41 5.55 -13.63
CA ASN A 792 -26.50 5.91 -14.53
C ASN A 792 -26.28 5.28 -15.93
N GLU A 793 -26.23 6.09 -17.00
CA GLU A 793 -26.00 5.65 -18.38
C GLU A 793 -24.52 5.60 -18.77
N LEU A 794 -23.60 5.91 -17.85
CA LEU A 794 -22.15 5.90 -18.08
C LEU A 794 -21.55 4.55 -17.71
N ASP A 795 -20.66 4.07 -18.56
CA ASP A 795 -19.96 2.80 -18.40
C ASP A 795 -18.44 3.02 -18.34
N VAL A 796 -17.76 2.23 -17.51
CA VAL A 796 -16.30 2.16 -17.50
C VAL A 796 -15.78 1.54 -18.80
N PRO A 797 -14.54 1.85 -19.22
CA PRO A 797 -13.91 1.12 -20.32
C PRO A 797 -13.84 -0.39 -19.99
N PRO A 798 -14.00 -1.30 -20.98
CA PRO A 798 -13.81 -2.72 -20.77
C PRO A 798 -12.38 -2.95 -20.30
N THR A 799 -12.19 -3.43 -19.08
CA THR A 799 -10.88 -3.44 -18.44
C THR A 799 -10.46 -4.86 -18.08
N LEU A 800 -9.32 -5.28 -18.64
CA LEU A 800 -8.59 -6.45 -18.18
C LEU A 800 -7.14 -6.03 -17.96
N VAL A 801 -6.72 -5.94 -16.70
CA VAL A 801 -5.33 -5.64 -16.33
C VAL A 801 -4.60 -6.95 -16.12
N SER A 802 -3.45 -7.11 -16.78
CA SER A 802 -2.58 -8.25 -16.56
C SER A 802 -1.44 -7.87 -15.64
N PHE A 803 -1.22 -8.65 -14.59
CA PHE A 803 -0.02 -8.60 -13.77
C PHE A 803 0.84 -9.85 -14.05
N ALA A 804 2.10 -9.64 -14.39
CA ALA A 804 3.05 -10.71 -14.66
C ALA A 804 4.08 -10.78 -13.53
N LEU A 805 4.22 -11.94 -12.91
CA LEU A 805 5.21 -12.20 -11.87
C LEU A 805 6.14 -13.35 -12.26
N ALA A 806 7.44 -13.17 -12.05
CA ALA A 806 8.43 -14.24 -12.21
C ALA A 806 9.41 -14.27 -11.04
N PRO A 807 9.78 -15.46 -10.52
CA PRO A 807 10.98 -15.60 -9.70
C PRO A 807 12.22 -15.42 -10.58
N GLY A 808 13.32 -14.96 -9.99
CA GLY A 808 14.60 -14.90 -10.69
C GLY A 808 15.75 -14.38 -9.82
N SER A 809 16.72 -13.73 -10.45
CA SER A 809 17.98 -13.33 -9.81
C SER A 809 18.19 -11.82 -9.84
N ALA A 810 18.44 -11.18 -8.69
CA ALA A 810 18.64 -9.74 -8.57
C ALA A 810 19.85 -9.24 -9.38
N SER A 811 20.89 -10.06 -9.53
CA SER A 811 22.05 -9.79 -10.39
C SER A 811 21.71 -9.59 -11.88
N ARG A 812 20.57 -10.13 -12.32
CA ARG A 812 20.11 -10.04 -13.72
C ARG A 812 19.17 -8.86 -13.96
N ALA A 813 18.72 -8.17 -12.91
CA ALA A 813 17.81 -7.04 -13.06
C ALA A 813 18.39 -5.94 -13.97
N ARG A 814 17.55 -5.38 -14.84
CA ARG A 814 17.90 -4.28 -15.74
C ARG A 814 16.91 -3.13 -15.58
N SER A 815 17.44 -1.93 -15.54
CA SER A 815 16.71 -0.67 -15.44
C SER A 815 16.86 0.13 -16.74
N PRO A 816 15.88 0.98 -17.06
CA PRO A 816 15.80 1.62 -18.39
C PRO A 816 16.63 2.89 -18.57
N GLU A 817 17.04 3.57 -17.50
CA GLU A 817 17.86 4.78 -17.64
C GLU A 817 19.19 4.47 -18.33
N PHE A 818 19.59 5.35 -19.25
CA PHE A 818 20.90 5.28 -19.89
C PHE A 818 21.99 5.50 -18.84
N LYS A 819 22.99 4.62 -18.79
CA LYS A 819 23.94 4.57 -17.68
C LYS A 819 25.30 5.18 -17.99
N GLN A 820 25.70 5.22 -19.25
CA GLN A 820 27.01 5.73 -19.64
C GLN A 820 26.97 6.41 -20.99
N SER A 821 27.90 7.34 -21.23
CA SER A 821 28.07 7.99 -22.53
C SER A 821 28.83 7.11 -23.52
N GLY A 822 28.53 7.24 -24.81
CA GLY A 822 29.19 6.53 -25.90
C GLY A 822 28.70 5.10 -26.13
N SER A 823 27.72 4.62 -25.35
CA SER A 823 27.05 3.35 -25.59
C SER A 823 26.29 3.37 -26.91
N ARG A 824 26.12 2.20 -27.51
CA ARG A 824 25.25 2.04 -28.69
C ARG A 824 23.80 1.90 -28.23
N LEU A 825 22.91 2.49 -29.01
CA LEU A 825 21.47 2.38 -28.87
C LEU A 825 20.92 1.56 -30.02
N SER A 826 20.08 0.57 -29.73
CA SER A 826 19.41 -0.25 -30.74
C SER A 826 17.94 -0.48 -30.39
N LEU A 827 17.12 -0.65 -31.42
CA LEU A 827 15.74 -1.10 -31.36
C LEU A 827 15.68 -2.60 -31.65
N ILE A 828 14.98 -3.36 -30.81
CA ILE A 828 14.57 -4.74 -31.11
C ILE A 828 13.07 -4.72 -31.32
N GLU A 829 12.66 -4.88 -32.57
CA GLU A 829 11.26 -4.72 -32.98
C GLU A 829 10.49 -6.03 -32.85
N ILE A 830 9.28 -5.91 -32.29
CA ILE A 830 8.24 -6.93 -32.28
C ILE A 830 7.10 -6.42 -33.18
N PRO A 831 6.91 -7.02 -34.37
CA PRO A 831 5.87 -6.56 -35.28
C PRO A 831 4.48 -7.00 -34.81
N LEU A 832 3.47 -6.26 -35.26
CA LEU A 832 2.07 -6.69 -35.23
C LEU A 832 1.71 -7.46 -36.50
N THR A 833 0.83 -8.44 -36.39
CA THR A 833 0.25 -9.14 -37.54
C THR A 833 -0.72 -8.22 -38.29
N SER A 834 -1.19 -8.65 -39.47
CA SER A 834 -2.22 -7.93 -40.24
C SER A 834 -3.56 -7.76 -39.51
N GLU A 835 -3.77 -8.50 -38.43
CA GLU A 835 -4.96 -8.40 -37.57
C GLU A 835 -4.66 -7.62 -36.27
N SER A 836 -3.53 -6.91 -36.16
CA SER A 836 -3.13 -6.14 -34.98
C SER A 836 -2.87 -7.00 -33.72
N LEU A 837 -2.53 -8.28 -33.89
CA LEU A 837 -2.07 -9.14 -32.80
C LEU A 837 -0.54 -9.13 -32.70
N PRO A 838 0.04 -9.33 -31.51
CA PRO A 838 1.49 -9.46 -31.36
C PRO A 838 2.03 -10.68 -32.12
N ASP A 839 3.23 -10.57 -32.70
CA ASP A 839 3.97 -11.73 -33.22
C ASP A 839 4.54 -12.56 -32.06
N TYR A 840 3.73 -13.47 -31.52
CA TYR A 840 4.11 -14.32 -30.38
C TYR A 840 5.36 -15.19 -30.64
N PRO A 841 5.54 -15.85 -31.81
CA PRO A 841 6.79 -16.54 -32.12
C PRO A 841 8.02 -15.64 -32.01
N ARG A 842 7.94 -14.40 -32.50
CA ARG A 842 9.03 -13.44 -32.39
C ARG A 842 9.28 -13.01 -30.94
N ILE A 843 8.23 -12.82 -30.14
CA ILE A 843 8.35 -12.52 -28.71
C ILE A 843 9.10 -13.63 -27.97
N LEU A 844 8.73 -14.90 -28.20
CA LEU A 844 9.39 -16.05 -27.58
C LEU A 844 10.89 -16.11 -27.95
N GLU A 845 11.22 -15.88 -29.21
CA GLU A 845 12.61 -15.82 -29.68
C GLU A 845 13.39 -14.67 -29.00
N VAL A 846 12.86 -13.45 -29.07
CA VAL A 846 13.52 -12.25 -28.52
C VAL A 846 13.68 -12.36 -27.00
N ALA A 847 12.66 -12.81 -26.28
CA ALA A 847 12.71 -12.92 -24.82
C ALA A 847 13.79 -13.91 -24.35
N GLU A 848 13.90 -15.07 -25.00
CA GLU A 848 14.97 -16.02 -24.67
C GLU A 848 16.35 -15.47 -25.03
N GLN A 849 16.49 -14.77 -26.16
CA GLN A 849 17.76 -14.15 -26.55
C GLN A 849 18.16 -12.99 -25.64
N LEU A 850 17.23 -12.13 -25.21
CA LEU A 850 17.48 -11.09 -24.21
C LEU A 850 17.91 -11.70 -22.88
N HIS A 851 17.25 -12.79 -22.46
CA HIS A 851 17.64 -13.51 -21.26
C HIS A 851 19.08 -14.09 -21.37
N GLN A 852 19.43 -14.71 -22.48
CA GLN A 852 20.77 -15.27 -22.70
C GLN A 852 21.86 -14.20 -22.81
N SER A 853 21.54 -13.03 -23.40
CA SER A 853 22.49 -11.94 -23.65
C SER A 853 22.47 -10.83 -22.59
N ASN A 854 21.80 -11.06 -21.46
CA ASN A 854 21.59 -10.04 -20.42
C ASN A 854 22.87 -9.34 -19.94
N GLU A 855 23.99 -10.05 -19.90
CA GLU A 855 25.30 -9.48 -19.50
C GLU A 855 25.86 -8.46 -20.50
N LEU A 856 25.43 -8.50 -21.76
CA LEU A 856 25.83 -7.55 -22.81
C LEU A 856 25.01 -6.24 -22.76
N LEU A 857 23.87 -6.27 -22.06
CA LEU A 857 22.90 -5.16 -21.98
C LEU A 857 23.20 -4.28 -20.77
N VAL A 858 23.27 -2.97 -21.02
CA VAL A 858 23.50 -1.93 -20.00
C VAL A 858 22.17 -1.41 -19.47
N SER A 859 21.23 -1.09 -20.36
CA SER A 859 19.85 -0.72 -20.04
C SER A 859 18.89 -1.36 -21.05
N VAL A 860 17.65 -1.60 -20.60
CA VAL A 860 16.58 -2.14 -21.44
C VAL A 860 15.29 -1.43 -21.06
N LYS A 861 14.53 -0.99 -22.07
CA LYS A 861 13.23 -0.34 -21.91
C LYS A 861 12.22 -0.99 -22.85
N ALA A 862 11.11 -1.49 -22.32
CA ALA A 862 9.94 -1.86 -23.12
C ALA A 862 9.31 -0.58 -23.71
N ILE A 863 9.03 -0.60 -25.01
CA ILE A 863 8.42 0.51 -25.73
C ILE A 863 6.90 0.36 -25.66
N GLY A 864 6.23 1.42 -25.22
CA GLY A 864 4.77 1.48 -25.13
C GLY A 864 4.14 2.21 -26.32
N SER A 865 2.85 2.52 -26.19
CA SER A 865 2.06 3.25 -27.20
C SER A 865 2.55 4.68 -27.48
N ALA A 866 3.37 5.26 -26.60
CA ALA A 866 3.94 6.59 -26.77
C ALA A 866 5.01 6.69 -27.88
N GLY A 867 5.53 5.55 -28.34
CA GLY A 867 6.53 5.47 -29.41
C GLY A 867 7.98 5.60 -28.93
N LEU A 868 8.91 5.45 -29.88
CA LEU A 868 10.35 5.39 -29.64
C LEU A 868 10.93 6.70 -29.07
N GLY A 869 10.43 7.85 -29.52
CA GLY A 869 10.90 9.16 -29.05
C GLY A 869 10.63 9.38 -27.56
N HIS A 870 9.47 8.94 -27.06
CA HIS A 870 9.14 8.98 -25.63
C HIS A 870 10.04 8.04 -24.83
N ALA A 871 10.25 6.80 -25.31
CA ALA A 871 11.12 5.83 -24.65
C ALA A 871 12.57 6.33 -24.54
N ILE A 872 13.11 6.95 -25.59
CA ILE A 872 14.46 7.54 -25.59
C ILE A 872 14.52 8.73 -24.62
N ALA A 873 13.57 9.68 -24.71
CA ALA A 873 13.56 10.87 -23.86
C ALA A 873 13.50 10.49 -22.36
N THR A 874 12.58 9.60 -21.99
CA THR A 874 12.45 9.14 -20.58
C THR A 874 13.67 8.36 -20.08
N SER A 875 14.37 7.64 -20.97
CA SER A 875 15.63 6.95 -20.64
C SER A 875 16.80 7.93 -20.46
N CYS A 876 16.74 9.13 -21.04
CA CYS A 876 17.74 10.19 -20.86
C CYS A 876 17.62 10.87 -19.49
N PHE A 877 16.40 11.11 -19.00
CA PHE A 877 16.15 11.98 -17.85
C PHE A 877 16.80 11.53 -16.54
N GLY A 878 16.79 10.22 -16.24
CA GLY A 878 17.27 9.71 -14.95
C GLY A 878 18.71 10.10 -14.61
N ASN A 879 19.62 10.05 -15.59
CA ASN A 879 21.04 10.39 -15.41
C ASN A 879 21.45 11.69 -16.13
N GLY A 880 20.50 12.39 -16.76
CA GLY A 880 20.78 13.60 -17.54
C GLY A 880 21.68 13.36 -18.76
N LEU A 881 21.71 12.13 -19.29
CA LEU A 881 22.51 11.77 -20.46
C LEU A 881 21.72 12.00 -21.73
N GLY A 882 22.32 12.63 -22.74
CA GLY A 882 21.72 12.80 -24.05
C GLY A 882 21.85 11.58 -24.95
N ALA A 883 21.35 11.72 -26.17
CA ALA A 883 21.51 10.73 -27.23
C ALA A 883 21.66 11.41 -28.60
N GLU A 884 22.49 10.82 -29.46
CA GLU A 884 22.63 11.17 -30.87
C GLU A 884 22.07 10.03 -31.71
N LEU A 885 20.99 10.30 -32.43
CA LEU A 885 20.26 9.33 -33.25
C LEU A 885 20.56 9.54 -34.73
N ASP A 886 20.97 8.46 -35.39
CA ASP A 886 21.16 8.33 -36.83
C ASP A 886 20.14 7.32 -37.36
N THR A 887 18.89 7.75 -37.45
CA THR A 887 17.77 6.88 -37.83
C THR A 887 16.71 7.63 -38.65
N GLU A 888 16.13 6.93 -39.61
CA GLU A 888 14.99 7.40 -40.42
C GLU A 888 13.65 6.85 -39.89
N LEU A 889 13.67 6.15 -38.74
CA LEU A 889 12.47 5.60 -38.12
C LEU A 889 11.56 6.71 -37.60
N ASP A 890 10.24 6.52 -37.73
CA ASP A 890 9.28 7.43 -37.12
C ASP A 890 9.29 7.28 -35.60
N LEU A 891 9.78 8.30 -34.90
CA LEU A 891 9.85 8.35 -33.44
C LEU A 891 8.47 8.30 -32.75
N PHE A 892 7.39 8.61 -33.47
CA PHE A 892 6.05 8.75 -32.91
C PHE A 892 5.14 7.56 -33.22
N GLU A 893 5.52 6.70 -34.16
CA GLU A 893 4.80 5.48 -34.46
C GLU A 893 4.83 4.55 -33.22
N PRO A 894 3.65 4.11 -32.74
CA PRO A 894 3.57 3.13 -31.66
C PRO A 894 4.33 1.85 -32.02
N ARG A 895 5.14 1.36 -31.08
CA ARG A 895 5.88 0.09 -31.22
C ARG A 895 5.72 -0.73 -29.94
N PRO A 896 4.49 -1.12 -29.59
CA PRO A 896 4.25 -1.90 -28.38
C PRO A 896 5.08 -3.19 -28.42
N PHE A 897 5.44 -3.69 -27.24
CA PHE A 897 6.16 -4.96 -27.06
C PHE A 897 7.63 -4.96 -27.54
N SER A 898 8.06 -3.93 -28.27
CA SER A 898 9.43 -3.76 -28.72
C SER A 898 10.35 -3.26 -27.60
N PHE A 899 11.67 -3.39 -27.79
CA PHE A 899 12.66 -3.04 -26.77
C PHE A 899 13.67 -2.01 -27.29
N LEU A 900 13.90 -0.97 -26.50
CA LEU A 900 15.05 -0.08 -26.62
C LEU A 900 16.16 -0.62 -25.72
N VAL A 901 17.37 -0.79 -26.28
CA VAL A 901 18.51 -1.33 -25.54
C VAL A 901 19.74 -0.44 -25.65
N GLU A 902 20.42 -0.23 -24.51
CA GLU A 902 21.76 0.33 -24.42
C GLU A 902 22.77 -0.81 -24.29
N HIS A 903 23.82 -0.82 -25.11
CA HIS A 903 24.84 -1.87 -25.08
C HIS A 903 26.23 -1.37 -25.48
N GLY A 904 27.26 -1.99 -24.90
CA GLY A 904 28.67 -1.68 -25.20
C GLY A 904 29.30 -2.61 -26.25
N GLU A 905 28.81 -3.85 -26.33
CA GLU A 905 29.33 -4.91 -27.20
C GLU A 905 28.36 -5.21 -28.34
N ASP A 906 28.79 -6.01 -29.33
CA ASP A 906 27.91 -6.43 -30.43
C ASP A 906 26.81 -7.38 -29.92
N LEU A 907 25.57 -7.09 -30.28
CA LEU A 907 24.43 -7.94 -29.93
C LEU A 907 24.32 -9.15 -30.88
N PRO A 908 23.80 -10.30 -30.41
CA PRO A 908 23.49 -11.43 -31.27
C PRO A 908 22.61 -11.06 -32.46
N ALA A 909 22.95 -11.53 -33.67
CA ALA A 909 22.17 -11.25 -34.87
C ALA A 909 20.72 -11.77 -34.80
N SER A 910 20.46 -12.80 -33.99
CA SER A 910 19.13 -13.34 -33.68
C SER A 910 18.19 -12.32 -33.03
N LEU A 911 18.74 -11.33 -32.30
CA LEU A 911 17.92 -10.24 -31.76
C LEU A 911 17.39 -9.32 -32.85
N GLY A 912 17.89 -9.35 -34.08
CA GLY A 912 17.42 -8.48 -35.16
C GLY A 912 17.52 -6.99 -34.80
N ALA A 913 18.51 -6.62 -33.98
CA ALA A 913 18.66 -5.27 -33.45
C ALA A 913 18.96 -4.27 -34.57
N VAL A 914 18.16 -3.22 -34.66
CA VAL A 914 18.32 -2.09 -35.58
C VAL A 914 19.06 -0.99 -34.85
N ALA A 915 20.23 -0.59 -35.36
CA ALA A 915 21.00 0.49 -34.76
C ALA A 915 20.24 1.81 -34.85
N LEU A 916 20.20 2.55 -33.73
CA LEU A 916 19.56 3.86 -33.63
C LEU A 916 20.57 5.00 -33.52
N GLY A 917 21.70 4.77 -32.85
CA GLY A 917 22.63 5.83 -32.50
C GLY A 917 23.46 5.52 -31.26
N ARG A 918 23.78 6.57 -30.49
CA ARG A 918 24.60 6.46 -29.26
C ARG A 918 24.17 7.41 -28.17
N THR A 919 24.48 7.07 -26.91
CA THR A 919 24.33 7.98 -25.77
C THR A 919 25.44 9.05 -25.77
N THR A 920 25.17 10.23 -25.23
CA THR A 920 26.11 11.37 -25.18
C THR A 920 26.15 12.01 -23.78
N GLU A 921 27.25 12.68 -23.43
CA GLU A 921 27.35 13.42 -22.16
C GLU A 921 26.57 14.75 -22.19
N ALA A 922 26.35 15.32 -23.38
CA ALA A 922 25.60 16.56 -23.51
C ALA A 922 24.13 16.30 -23.18
N ALA A 923 23.51 17.18 -22.38
CA ALA A 923 22.09 17.10 -22.04
C ALA A 923 21.18 17.50 -23.22
N LYS A 924 21.31 16.78 -24.34
CA LYS A 924 20.57 17.02 -25.58
C LYS A 924 20.19 15.71 -26.26
N LEU A 925 19.02 15.73 -26.90
CA LEU A 925 18.61 14.69 -27.84
C LEU A 925 18.83 15.22 -29.26
N ASN A 926 19.86 14.73 -29.95
CA ASN A 926 20.11 15.03 -31.36
C ASN A 926 19.41 13.97 -32.23
N VAL A 927 18.53 14.41 -33.14
CA VAL A 927 17.85 13.54 -34.10
C VAL A 927 18.16 14.02 -35.51
N SER A 928 18.95 13.25 -36.26
CA SER A 928 19.30 13.56 -37.66
C SER A 928 19.83 14.99 -37.86
N GLY A 929 20.57 15.52 -36.89
CA GLY A 929 21.15 16.86 -36.92
C GLY A 929 20.32 17.98 -36.27
N GLU A 930 19.12 17.71 -35.76
CA GLU A 930 18.32 18.65 -34.96
C GLU A 930 18.59 18.43 -33.46
N ASP A 931 19.09 19.46 -32.77
CA ASP A 931 19.33 19.45 -31.31
C ASP A 931 18.06 19.81 -30.55
N LEU A 932 17.60 18.90 -29.69
CA LEU A 932 16.52 19.14 -28.74
C LEU A 932 17.09 19.23 -27.33
N ASP A 933 16.72 20.29 -26.61
CA ASP A 933 17.14 20.51 -25.23
C ASP A 933 16.40 19.54 -24.30
N LEU A 934 17.14 18.81 -23.43
CA LEU A 934 16.50 17.86 -22.51
C LEU A 934 15.68 18.56 -21.43
N ASP A 935 16.04 19.77 -20.99
CA ASP A 935 15.31 20.49 -19.95
C ASP A 935 13.92 20.90 -20.46
N GLU A 936 13.82 21.31 -21.74
CA GLU A 936 12.52 21.63 -22.36
C GLU A 936 11.61 20.40 -22.51
N LEU A 937 12.19 19.23 -22.77
CA LEU A 937 11.44 17.97 -22.85
C LEU A 937 11.03 17.49 -21.44
N LEU A 938 11.92 17.66 -20.46
CA LEU A 938 11.66 17.33 -19.07
C LEU A 938 10.52 18.19 -18.51
N GLU A 939 10.54 19.50 -18.73
CA GLU A 939 9.47 20.43 -18.32
C GLU A 939 8.11 20.01 -18.90
N ALA A 940 8.08 19.62 -20.18
CA ALA A 940 6.86 19.14 -20.83
C ALA A 940 6.36 17.81 -20.22
N TRP A 941 7.29 16.93 -19.82
CA TRP A 941 6.96 15.64 -19.23
C TRP A 941 6.47 15.76 -17.79
N THR A 942 7.06 16.63 -16.96
CA THR A 942 6.70 16.78 -15.55
C THR A 942 5.56 17.76 -15.33
N GLY A 943 5.35 18.73 -16.22
CA GLY A 943 4.42 19.85 -16.01
C GLY A 943 2.93 19.49 -15.95
N THR A 944 2.47 18.44 -16.64
CA THR A 944 1.03 18.15 -16.78
C THR A 944 0.36 17.81 -15.45
N LEU A 945 1.00 16.99 -14.61
CA LEU A 945 0.41 16.49 -13.35
C LEU A 945 0.94 17.22 -12.10
N GLU A 946 1.90 18.15 -12.25
CA GLU A 946 2.44 18.94 -11.13
C GLU A 946 1.35 19.68 -10.32
N PRO A 947 0.27 20.25 -10.91
CA PRO A 947 -0.82 20.87 -10.12
C PRO A 947 -1.65 19.89 -9.28
N ILE A 948 -1.56 18.59 -9.56
CA ILE A 948 -2.29 17.53 -8.86
C ILE A 948 -1.37 16.84 -7.85
N TYR A 949 -0.14 16.54 -8.26
CA TYR A 949 0.86 15.83 -7.48
C TYR A 949 2.17 16.59 -7.49
N PRO A 950 2.32 17.63 -6.65
CA PRO A 950 3.49 18.50 -6.67
C PRO A 950 4.76 17.74 -6.29
N THR A 951 5.85 18.05 -7.00
CA THR A 951 7.23 17.62 -6.72
C THR A 951 8.10 18.75 -6.18
N GLN A 952 7.64 19.99 -6.31
CA GLN A 952 8.31 21.19 -5.82
C GLN A 952 7.55 21.84 -4.66
N ALA A 953 8.24 22.68 -3.87
CA ALA A 953 7.62 23.48 -2.81
C ALA A 953 7.78 24.98 -3.08
N GLU A 954 6.70 25.74 -2.89
CA GLU A 954 6.72 27.20 -3.10
C GLU A 954 7.53 27.93 -2.02
N GLY A 955 8.21 29.02 -2.42
CA GLY A 955 8.82 29.97 -1.50
C GLY A 955 10.11 29.52 -0.81
N ILE A 956 10.73 28.42 -1.25
CA ILE A 956 12.05 27.99 -0.80
C ILE A 956 13.11 28.59 -1.73
N ASP A 957 14.07 29.32 -1.18
CA ASP A 957 15.26 29.77 -1.90
C ASP A 957 16.32 28.65 -1.88
N PRO A 958 16.63 28.00 -3.02
CA PRO A 958 17.62 26.93 -3.09
C PRO A 958 19.02 27.34 -2.61
N SER A 959 19.36 28.62 -2.79
CA SER A 959 20.67 29.20 -2.47
C SER A 959 20.81 29.62 -1.00
N GLY A 960 19.72 29.57 -0.23
CA GLY A 960 19.64 30.13 1.12
C GLY A 960 20.26 29.29 2.25
N SER A 961 21.21 28.39 1.96
CA SER A 961 21.80 27.55 3.01
C SER A 961 22.73 28.38 3.92
N LEU A 962 22.62 28.19 5.24
CA LEU A 962 23.48 28.90 6.20
C LEU A 962 24.90 28.36 6.12
N GLU A 963 25.88 29.27 5.94
CA GLU A 963 27.28 28.97 6.19
C GLU A 963 27.50 28.78 7.71
N LEU A 964 28.07 27.63 8.06
CA LEU A 964 28.28 27.21 9.44
C LEU A 964 29.75 26.85 9.65
N ASP A 965 30.41 27.54 10.58
CA ASP A 965 31.73 27.15 11.05
C ASP A 965 31.60 25.95 12.00
N ALA A 966 31.97 24.76 11.54
CA ALA A 966 32.01 23.55 12.35
C ALA A 966 33.46 23.24 12.77
N PRO A 967 33.76 23.10 14.07
CA PRO A 967 35.09 22.69 14.51
C PRO A 967 35.34 21.19 14.23
N ASP A 968 36.57 20.83 13.84
CA ASP A 968 37.03 19.42 13.82
C ASP A 968 37.15 18.91 15.27
N VAL A 969 36.05 18.38 15.78
CA VAL A 969 35.96 17.78 17.12
C VAL A 969 35.88 16.28 16.96
N ARG A 970 36.85 15.57 17.54
CA ARG A 970 36.88 14.10 17.58
C ARG A 970 36.22 13.57 18.83
N PRO A 971 35.70 12.33 18.83
CA PRO A 971 35.13 11.74 20.02
C PRO A 971 36.24 11.57 21.06
N ALA A 972 35.90 11.69 22.34
CA ALA A 972 36.81 11.28 23.40
C ALA A 972 37.12 9.77 23.23
N THR A 973 38.40 9.41 23.16
CA THR A 973 38.81 8.00 23.08
C THR A 973 38.40 7.27 24.35
N ARG A 974 37.68 6.15 24.21
CA ARG A 974 37.36 5.27 25.33
C ARG A 974 38.65 4.70 25.92
N SER A 975 38.88 4.93 27.22
CA SER A 975 39.99 4.30 27.93
C SER A 975 39.61 2.86 28.29
N LEU A 976 40.08 1.90 27.46
CA LEU A 976 40.02 0.43 27.57
C LEU A 976 38.71 -0.27 27.18
N PRO A 977 38.76 -1.25 26.25
CA PRO A 977 37.95 -2.46 26.29
C PRO A 977 38.76 -3.61 26.91
N THR A 978 38.22 -4.27 27.94
CA THR A 978 38.73 -5.56 28.46
C THR A 978 37.77 -6.72 28.19
N SER A 979 36.77 -6.53 27.33
CA SER A 979 35.76 -7.55 27.01
C SER A 979 35.82 -7.93 25.55
N SER A 980 35.97 -9.22 25.27
CA SER A 980 35.84 -9.81 23.93
C SER A 980 34.37 -10.15 23.56
N ALA A 981 33.39 -9.75 24.37
CA ALA A 981 31.98 -10.10 24.17
C ALA A 981 31.27 -9.10 23.24
N SER A 982 30.43 -9.60 22.33
CA SER A 982 29.57 -8.78 21.47
C SER A 982 28.64 -7.88 22.27
N PRO A 983 28.54 -6.57 21.96
CA PRO A 983 27.64 -5.67 22.68
C PRO A 983 26.19 -6.03 22.42
N ARG A 984 25.36 -5.95 23.48
CA ARG A 984 23.92 -6.18 23.38
C ARG A 984 23.21 -4.90 22.96
N VAL A 985 22.27 -5.05 22.03
CA VAL A 985 21.47 -3.96 21.48
C VAL A 985 20.00 -4.23 21.76
N ILE A 986 19.33 -3.33 22.48
CA ILE A 986 17.89 -3.40 22.66
C ILE A 986 17.18 -2.52 21.62
N ILE A 987 16.22 -3.10 20.92
CA ILE A 987 15.40 -2.48 19.87
C ILE A 987 13.92 -2.58 20.29
N PRO A 988 13.34 -1.57 20.94
CA PRO A 988 11.92 -1.58 21.24
C PRO A 988 11.09 -1.44 19.94
N ALA A 989 10.08 -2.30 19.78
CA ALA A 989 9.08 -2.22 18.72
C ALA A 989 7.75 -1.75 19.33
N PHE A 990 7.37 -0.51 19.00
CA PHE A 990 6.10 0.11 19.39
C PHE A 990 5.02 -0.15 18.33
N PRO A 991 3.72 0.01 18.64
CA PRO A 991 2.68 -0.03 17.61
C PRO A 991 3.03 0.90 16.43
N GLY A 992 3.05 0.38 15.20
CA GLY A 992 3.46 1.12 13.99
C GLY A 992 4.97 1.17 13.71
N THR A 993 5.83 0.56 14.53
CA THR A 993 7.24 0.34 14.19
C THR A 993 7.36 -0.65 13.02
N ASN A 994 8.21 -0.34 12.04
CA ASN A 994 8.32 -1.16 10.83
C ASN A 994 9.75 -1.37 10.28
N SER A 995 10.76 -0.74 10.89
CA SER A 995 12.17 -0.85 10.45
C SER A 995 13.04 -1.66 11.43
N GLU A 996 12.42 -2.40 12.36
CA GLU A 996 13.08 -3.17 13.41
C GLU A 996 13.87 -4.36 12.87
N TYR A 997 13.40 -5.02 11.80
CA TYR A 997 14.10 -6.14 11.18
C TYR A 997 15.36 -5.68 10.43
N ASP A 998 15.25 -4.61 9.63
CA ASP A 998 16.38 -4.01 8.91
C ASP A 998 17.47 -3.57 9.90
N THR A 999 17.04 -2.92 10.99
CA THR A 999 17.90 -2.48 12.08
C THR A 999 18.59 -3.66 12.78
N ALA A 1000 17.85 -4.70 13.15
CA ALA A 1000 18.41 -5.87 13.83
C ALA A 1000 19.44 -6.58 12.93
N LYS A 1001 19.12 -6.78 11.64
CA LYS A 1001 20.04 -7.36 10.67
C LYS A 1001 21.33 -6.54 10.54
N ALA A 1002 21.23 -5.22 10.42
CA ALA A 1002 22.39 -4.34 10.33
C ALA A 1002 23.31 -4.39 11.56
N PHE A 1003 22.76 -4.53 12.77
CA PHE A 1003 23.54 -4.71 14.00
C PHE A 1003 24.17 -6.10 14.11
N ALA A 1004 23.45 -7.15 13.72
CA ALA A 1004 23.98 -8.52 13.70
C ALA A 1004 25.18 -8.62 12.75
N GLU A 1005 25.06 -8.07 11.54
CA GLU A 1005 26.17 -8.00 10.57
C GLU A 1005 27.35 -7.14 11.03
N ALA A 1006 27.10 -6.15 11.89
CA ALA A 1006 28.14 -5.35 12.53
C ALA A 1006 28.85 -6.08 13.69
N GLY A 1007 28.35 -7.25 14.12
CA GLY A 1007 28.92 -8.07 15.20
C GLY A 1007 28.30 -7.86 16.58
N ALA A 1008 27.12 -7.23 16.66
CA ALA A 1008 26.35 -7.06 17.89
C ALA A 1008 25.36 -8.21 18.10
N THR A 1009 24.75 -8.27 19.30
CA THR A 1009 23.63 -9.16 19.59
C THR A 1009 22.35 -8.33 19.75
N PRO A 1010 21.55 -8.15 18.68
CA PRO A 1010 20.31 -7.39 18.73
C PRO A 1010 19.17 -8.21 19.37
N SER A 1011 18.30 -7.52 20.08
CA SER A 1011 17.05 -8.06 20.62
C SER A 1011 15.91 -7.09 20.31
N ILE A 1012 14.92 -7.56 19.55
CA ILE A 1012 13.67 -6.83 19.33
C ILE A 1012 12.74 -7.12 20.49
N GLN A 1013 12.21 -6.07 21.12
CA GLN A 1013 11.27 -6.19 22.23
C GLN A 1013 9.98 -5.46 21.91
N VAL A 1014 8.88 -6.20 21.79
CA VAL A 1014 7.54 -5.63 21.57
C VAL A 1014 7.06 -4.90 22.81
N PHE A 1015 6.56 -3.68 22.62
CA PHE A 1015 5.92 -2.89 23.65
C PHE A 1015 4.40 -3.16 23.66
N ARG A 1016 3.90 -3.69 24.78
CA ARG A 1016 2.51 -4.08 24.95
C ARG A 1016 1.75 -3.05 25.78
N ASN A 1017 0.52 -2.75 25.37
CA ASN A 1017 -0.33 -1.75 26.00
C ASN A 1017 -1.84 -2.01 25.83
N LEU A 1018 -2.25 -3.25 25.51
CA LEU A 1018 -3.67 -3.62 25.49
C LEU A 1018 -4.35 -3.46 26.86
N THR A 1019 -3.64 -3.76 27.95
CA THR A 1019 -4.14 -3.64 29.32
C THR A 1019 -3.17 -2.82 30.20
N PRO A 1020 -3.64 -2.22 31.30
CA PRO A 1020 -2.75 -1.52 32.24
C PRO A 1020 -1.65 -2.44 32.81
N GLN A 1021 -1.96 -3.72 33.03
CA GLN A 1021 -0.98 -4.70 33.50
C GLN A 1021 0.09 -5.00 32.45
N ALA A 1022 -0.30 -5.19 31.19
CA ALA A 1022 0.66 -5.42 30.09
C ALA A 1022 1.57 -4.20 29.90
N LEU A 1023 1.00 -2.99 30.00
CA LEU A 1023 1.75 -1.73 29.96
C LEU A 1023 2.80 -1.65 31.08
N GLU A 1024 2.42 -1.91 32.33
CA GLU A 1024 3.36 -1.90 33.47
C GLU A 1024 4.49 -2.93 33.26
N GLN A 1025 4.15 -4.13 32.80
CA GLN A 1025 5.13 -5.18 32.48
C GLN A 1025 6.08 -4.74 31.36
N SER A 1026 5.58 -4.14 30.29
CA SER A 1026 6.40 -3.67 29.17
C SER A 1026 7.33 -2.52 29.57
N LEU A 1027 6.87 -1.57 30.40
CA LEU A 1027 7.72 -0.52 30.96
C LEU A 1027 8.86 -1.09 31.81
N SER A 1028 8.53 -2.04 32.69
CA SER A 1028 9.52 -2.71 33.55
C SER A 1028 10.54 -3.51 32.74
N ALA A 1029 10.06 -4.36 31.83
CA ALA A 1029 10.90 -5.16 30.96
C ALA A 1029 11.81 -4.30 30.09
N LEU A 1030 11.30 -3.20 29.51
CA LEU A 1030 12.11 -2.30 28.70
C LEU A 1030 13.22 -1.64 29.54
N ALA A 1031 12.90 -1.17 30.75
CA ALA A 1031 13.90 -0.58 31.63
C ALA A 1031 14.98 -1.60 32.05
N GLU A 1032 14.62 -2.85 32.28
CA GLU A 1032 15.57 -3.94 32.56
C GLU A 1032 16.44 -4.29 31.34
N SER A 1033 15.86 -4.39 30.15
CA SER A 1033 16.58 -4.60 28.89
C SER A 1033 17.58 -3.48 28.61
N ILE A 1034 17.22 -2.22 28.88
CA ILE A 1034 18.14 -1.07 28.78
C ILE A 1034 19.27 -1.19 29.81
N ARG A 1035 18.97 -1.55 31.07
CA ARG A 1035 19.98 -1.76 32.12
C ARG A 1035 20.94 -2.90 31.81
N SER A 1036 20.52 -3.86 31.00
CA SER A 1036 21.34 -4.99 30.58
C SER A 1036 21.98 -4.79 29.20
N SER A 1037 21.63 -3.76 28.42
CA SER A 1037 22.20 -3.56 27.07
C SER A 1037 23.24 -2.45 27.04
N GLU A 1038 24.20 -2.55 26.13
CA GLU A 1038 25.22 -1.53 25.89
C GLU A 1038 24.73 -0.43 24.94
N ILE A 1039 23.75 -0.78 24.08
CA ILE A 1039 23.17 0.10 23.07
C ILE A 1039 21.64 0.05 23.17
N LEU A 1040 21.01 1.23 23.15
CA LEU A 1040 19.58 1.38 22.86
C LEU A 1040 19.42 1.95 21.44
N MET A 1041 18.71 1.22 20.58
CA MET A 1041 18.43 1.65 19.21
C MET A 1041 16.93 1.82 19.02
N ILE A 1042 16.49 3.01 18.61
CA ILE A 1042 15.09 3.28 18.30
C ILE A 1042 14.91 3.30 16.78
N PRO A 1043 14.20 2.32 16.21
CA PRO A 1043 14.02 2.20 14.76
C PRO A 1043 13.05 3.24 14.20
N GLY A 1044 12.99 3.32 12.86
CA GLY A 1044 11.96 4.07 12.15
C GLY A 1044 10.61 3.35 12.07
N GLY A 1045 9.58 4.10 11.68
CA GLY A 1045 8.20 3.64 11.54
C GLY A 1045 7.22 4.80 11.71
N PHE A 1046 5.97 4.45 12.01
CA PHE A 1046 4.86 5.37 12.25
C PHE A 1046 4.28 5.07 13.62
N SER A 1047 5.01 5.37 14.71
CA SER A 1047 4.56 4.97 16.04
C SER A 1047 3.16 5.53 16.34
N ALA A 1048 2.19 4.65 16.62
CA ALA A 1048 0.77 4.98 16.75
C ALA A 1048 0.21 5.78 15.55
N GLY A 1049 0.65 5.48 14.32
CA GLY A 1049 0.23 6.21 13.11
C GLY A 1049 0.71 7.65 13.05
N ASP A 1050 1.74 8.02 13.82
CA ASP A 1050 2.18 9.40 14.06
C ASP A 1050 1.11 10.31 14.68
N GLU A 1051 0.15 9.69 15.38
CA GLU A 1051 -0.88 10.35 16.17
C GLU A 1051 -0.59 10.23 17.69
N PRO A 1052 -1.15 11.11 18.54
CA PRO A 1052 -1.92 12.31 18.19
C PRO A 1052 -1.07 13.39 17.53
N ASP A 1053 -1.57 14.03 16.46
CA ASP A 1053 -0.96 15.07 15.62
C ASP A 1053 0.50 15.42 15.97
N GLY A 1054 1.43 14.70 15.34
CA GLY A 1054 2.88 14.89 15.43
C GLY A 1054 3.61 13.59 15.71
N SER A 1055 4.61 13.26 14.90
CA SER A 1055 5.28 11.97 14.95
C SER A 1055 5.99 11.67 16.27
N ALA A 1056 6.14 10.38 16.59
CA ALA A 1056 6.93 9.83 17.71
C ALA A 1056 6.51 10.23 19.14
N LYS A 1057 5.32 10.81 19.34
CA LYS A 1057 4.82 11.17 20.69
C LYS A 1057 4.63 9.96 21.59
N PHE A 1058 4.20 8.84 21.04
CA PHE A 1058 4.09 7.58 21.78
C PHE A 1058 5.45 7.17 22.39
N ILE A 1059 6.49 7.13 21.55
CA ILE A 1059 7.86 6.79 21.98
C ILE A 1059 8.37 7.79 23.01
N ALA A 1060 8.20 9.09 22.76
CA ALA A 1060 8.63 10.13 23.69
C ALA A 1060 7.95 10.01 25.06
N THR A 1061 6.68 9.59 25.10
CA THR A 1061 5.93 9.35 26.33
C THR A 1061 6.49 8.15 27.10
N VAL A 1062 6.80 7.04 26.41
CA VAL A 1062 7.46 5.88 27.02
C VAL A 1062 8.83 6.25 27.59
N LEU A 1063 9.66 6.97 26.85
CA LEU A 1063 10.99 7.37 27.29
C LEU A 1063 10.97 8.34 28.48
N ARG A 1064 9.91 9.14 28.63
CA ARG A 1064 9.70 10.05 29.78
C ARG A 1064 9.13 9.34 31.01
N ASN A 1065 8.64 8.10 30.89
CA ASN A 1065 8.21 7.34 32.06
C ASN A 1065 9.38 7.24 33.05
N PRO A 1066 9.18 7.53 34.35
CA PRO A 1066 10.28 7.61 35.31
C PRO A 1066 11.21 6.39 35.32
N MET A 1067 10.66 5.18 35.20
CA MET A 1067 11.44 3.95 35.25
C MET A 1067 12.34 3.77 34.02
N VAL A 1068 11.82 4.11 32.84
CA VAL A 1068 12.54 4.03 31.56
C VAL A 1068 13.55 5.19 31.47
N ALA A 1069 13.14 6.40 31.84
CA ALA A 1069 13.99 7.58 31.88
C ALA A 1069 15.24 7.34 32.76
N ASP A 1070 15.06 6.77 33.95
CA ASP A 1070 16.17 6.43 34.84
C ASP A 1070 17.15 5.43 34.19
N ALA A 1071 16.63 4.40 33.50
CA ALA A 1071 17.46 3.41 32.81
C ALA A 1071 18.25 4.03 31.63
N VAL A 1072 17.60 4.90 30.85
CA VAL A 1072 18.22 5.64 29.73
C VAL A 1072 19.30 6.59 30.23
N MET A 1073 19.02 7.34 31.31
CA MET A 1073 19.99 8.27 31.88
C MET A 1073 21.18 7.55 32.50
N ASP A 1074 20.96 6.42 33.17
CA ASP A 1074 22.03 5.57 33.68
C ASP A 1074 22.94 5.01 32.55
N LEU A 1075 22.33 4.54 31.46
CA LEU A 1075 23.05 4.06 30.27
C LEU A 1075 24.05 5.10 29.76
N ILE A 1076 23.62 6.36 29.62
CA ILE A 1076 24.45 7.44 29.06
C ILE A 1076 25.44 8.03 30.08
N LYS A 1077 24.99 8.28 31.33
CA LYS A 1077 25.77 9.04 32.32
C LYS A 1077 26.76 8.17 33.09
N ASN A 1078 26.42 6.91 33.36
CA ASN A 1078 27.19 6.05 34.28
C ASN A 1078 27.81 4.83 33.61
N ARG A 1079 27.22 4.33 32.51
CA ARG A 1079 27.62 3.05 31.88
C ARG A 1079 28.37 3.18 30.56
N ASP A 1080 28.58 4.40 30.08
CA ASP A 1080 29.28 4.67 28.81
C ASP A 1080 28.60 4.03 27.58
N GLY A 1081 27.27 3.85 27.65
CA GLY A 1081 26.46 3.29 26.57
C GLY A 1081 26.19 4.27 25.43
N LEU A 1082 25.65 3.73 24.33
CA LEU A 1082 25.30 4.51 23.15
C LEU A 1082 23.80 4.45 22.86
N ILE A 1083 23.27 5.52 22.27
CA ILE A 1083 21.88 5.57 21.78
C ILE A 1083 21.88 6.02 20.33
N LEU A 1084 21.09 5.32 19.51
CA LEU A 1084 20.84 5.67 18.11
C LEU A 1084 19.33 5.78 17.86
N GLY A 1085 18.91 6.78 17.10
CA GLY A 1085 17.54 6.89 16.61
C GLY A 1085 17.50 7.25 15.13
N ILE A 1086 16.76 6.49 14.33
CA ILE A 1086 16.62 6.73 12.89
C ILE A 1086 15.16 7.04 12.57
N CYS A 1087 14.91 8.07 11.75
CA CYS A 1087 13.58 8.53 11.36
C CYS A 1087 12.67 8.78 12.58
N ASN A 1088 11.68 7.92 12.85
CA ASN A 1088 10.81 7.99 14.04
C ASN A 1088 11.58 7.94 15.36
N GLY A 1089 12.68 7.20 15.40
CA GLY A 1089 13.61 7.24 16.52
C GLY A 1089 14.29 8.60 16.69
N PHE A 1090 14.68 9.27 15.61
CA PHE A 1090 15.26 10.62 15.69
C PHE A 1090 14.24 11.63 16.20
N GLN A 1091 12.99 11.57 15.72
CA GLN A 1091 11.87 12.36 16.21
C GLN A 1091 11.67 12.19 17.72
N ALA A 1092 11.65 10.96 18.23
CA ALA A 1092 11.54 10.71 19.67
C ALA A 1092 12.72 11.32 20.46
N LEU A 1093 13.95 11.16 19.96
CA LEU A 1093 15.15 11.66 20.64
C LEU A 1093 15.23 13.19 20.66
N VAL A 1094 14.74 13.88 19.62
CA VAL A 1094 14.63 15.35 19.60
C VAL A 1094 13.57 15.79 20.60
N LYS A 1095 12.37 15.21 20.54
CA LYS A 1095 11.22 15.57 21.39
C LYS A 1095 11.50 15.35 22.89
N THR A 1096 12.28 14.33 23.24
CA THR A 1096 12.68 14.07 24.64
C THR A 1096 13.81 14.97 25.14
N GLY A 1097 14.52 15.68 24.25
CA GLY A 1097 15.72 16.45 24.59
C GLY A 1097 17.01 15.62 24.68
N LEU A 1098 16.92 14.30 24.49
CA LEU A 1098 18.06 13.40 24.58
C LEU A 1098 19.15 13.73 23.55
N VAL A 1099 18.79 13.93 22.29
CA VAL A 1099 19.79 14.24 21.26
C VAL A 1099 20.24 15.71 21.26
N PRO A 1100 19.40 16.74 21.48
CA PRO A 1100 19.91 18.12 21.50
C PRO A 1100 20.74 18.44 22.75
N TYR A 1101 20.42 17.83 23.89
CA TYR A 1101 20.96 18.22 25.20
C TYR A 1101 21.68 17.11 25.97
N GLY A 1102 21.57 15.84 25.57
CA GLY A 1102 22.19 14.71 26.27
C GLY A 1102 21.49 14.32 27.58
N GLU A 1103 20.23 14.72 27.76
CA GLU A 1103 19.38 14.38 28.90
C GLU A 1103 17.90 14.57 28.57
N ILE A 1104 17.03 13.81 29.24
CA ILE A 1104 15.57 13.94 29.07
C ILE A 1104 15.11 15.25 29.72
N ARG A 1105 14.40 16.09 28.96
CA ARG A 1105 13.86 17.38 29.40
C ARG A 1105 12.38 17.53 29.04
N LYS A 1106 11.72 18.45 29.74
CA LYS A 1106 10.36 18.89 29.36
C LYS A 1106 10.42 19.70 28.06
N PRO A 1107 9.42 19.58 27.17
CA PRO A 1107 9.30 20.44 25.99
C PRO A 1107 9.26 21.92 26.36
N VAL A 1108 9.93 22.75 25.56
CA VAL A 1108 9.89 24.22 25.66
C VAL A 1108 9.83 24.81 24.25
N ALA A 1109 9.17 25.96 24.08
CA ALA A 1109 8.90 26.55 22.77
C ALA A 1109 10.16 26.90 21.95
N SER A 1110 11.31 27.11 22.59
CA SER A 1110 12.59 27.43 21.93
C SER A 1110 13.44 26.21 21.57
N ALA A 1111 13.01 25.00 21.95
CA ALA A 1111 13.74 23.77 21.62
C ALA A 1111 13.63 23.45 20.12
N PRO A 1112 14.65 22.81 19.53
CA PRO A 1112 14.54 22.26 18.19
C PRO A 1112 13.45 21.18 18.15
N THR A 1113 12.83 21.00 16.99
CA THR A 1113 11.83 19.94 16.74
C THR A 1113 11.89 19.47 15.29
N LEU A 1114 11.10 18.44 14.99
CA LEU A 1114 10.78 18.02 13.63
C LEU A 1114 9.31 18.37 13.34
N ALA A 1115 9.03 18.78 12.10
CA ALA A 1115 7.70 19.17 11.63
C ALA A 1115 7.43 18.59 10.24
N HIS A 1116 6.21 18.77 9.73
CA HIS A 1116 5.87 18.43 8.35
C HIS A 1116 6.88 18.98 7.34
N ASN A 1117 7.15 18.17 6.32
CA ASN A 1117 7.95 18.55 5.16
C ASN A 1117 7.40 19.83 4.54
N SER A 1118 8.28 20.67 3.98
CA SER A 1118 7.85 21.92 3.35
C SER A 1118 6.90 21.73 2.16
N ILE A 1119 7.02 20.60 1.43
CA ILE A 1119 6.09 20.21 0.35
C ILE A 1119 4.70 19.79 0.83
N GLY A 1120 4.53 19.48 2.12
CA GLY A 1120 3.21 19.18 2.69
C GLY A 1120 2.74 17.73 2.62
N ARG A 1121 3.56 16.82 2.09
CA ARG A 1121 3.24 15.39 1.93
C ARG A 1121 4.40 14.49 2.37
N HIS A 1122 4.11 13.20 2.49
CA HIS A 1122 5.15 12.15 2.60
C HIS A 1122 6.06 12.18 1.38
N VAL A 1123 7.36 11.96 1.60
CA VAL A 1123 8.36 11.86 0.52
C VAL A 1123 9.24 10.64 0.77
N SER A 1124 9.37 9.83 -0.27
CA SER A 1124 10.18 8.63 -0.38
C SER A 1124 11.16 8.77 -1.55
N CYS A 1125 12.44 8.96 -1.26
CA CYS A 1125 13.50 9.16 -2.26
C CYS A 1125 14.88 8.81 -1.70
N TYR A 1126 15.89 8.73 -2.57
CA TYR A 1126 17.30 8.75 -2.16
C TYR A 1126 17.81 10.19 -2.07
N VAL A 1127 18.60 10.47 -1.04
CA VAL A 1127 19.25 11.77 -0.83
C VAL A 1127 20.75 11.61 -0.68
N HIS A 1128 21.49 12.66 -1.03
CA HIS A 1128 22.90 12.75 -0.68
C HIS A 1128 23.07 13.44 0.68
N THR A 1129 23.83 12.80 1.55
CA THR A 1129 24.20 13.33 2.86
C THR A 1129 25.71 13.44 2.97
N ARG A 1130 26.20 14.48 3.63
CA ARG A 1130 27.61 14.70 3.93
C ARG A 1130 27.86 14.67 5.43
N VAL A 1131 28.93 14.00 5.86
CA VAL A 1131 29.38 14.01 7.26
C VAL A 1131 30.04 15.35 7.59
N GLU A 1132 29.49 16.08 8.55
CA GLU A 1132 29.96 17.40 9.00
C GLU A 1132 30.82 17.33 10.27
N SER A 1133 30.59 16.32 11.11
CA SER A 1133 31.27 16.20 12.41
C SER A 1133 31.49 14.75 12.79
N ASN A 1134 32.68 14.48 13.30
CA ASN A 1134 33.07 13.19 13.88
C ASN A 1134 33.02 13.18 15.41
N LEU A 1135 32.27 14.10 16.04
CA LEU A 1135 32.10 14.14 17.50
C LEU A 1135 31.56 12.82 18.08
N SER A 1136 30.73 12.13 17.31
CA SER A 1136 30.02 10.92 17.73
C SER A 1136 30.79 9.63 17.45
N PRO A 1137 30.86 8.67 18.39
CA PRO A 1137 31.39 7.33 18.14
C PRO A 1137 30.73 6.63 16.95
N TRP A 1138 29.46 6.94 16.67
CA TRP A 1138 28.72 6.39 15.53
C TRP A 1138 29.32 6.78 14.17
N LEU A 1139 30.07 7.88 14.10
CA LEU A 1139 30.70 8.37 12.87
C LEU A 1139 32.22 8.15 12.85
N ALA A 1140 32.78 7.45 13.84
CA ALA A 1140 34.23 7.17 13.91
C ALA A 1140 34.77 6.33 12.73
N GLY A 1141 33.88 5.68 11.97
CA GLY A 1141 34.20 4.97 10.74
C GLY A 1141 34.21 5.82 9.46
N SER A 1142 33.82 7.10 9.56
CA SER A 1142 33.74 8.05 8.46
C SER A 1142 34.70 9.22 8.67
N SER A 1143 34.98 9.98 7.60
CA SER A 1143 35.71 11.23 7.61
C SER A 1143 34.76 12.40 7.39
N ILE A 1144 35.11 13.58 7.92
CA ILE A 1144 34.41 14.82 7.58
C ILE A 1144 34.52 15.04 6.06
N GLY A 1145 33.39 15.32 5.41
CA GLY A 1145 33.27 15.43 3.96
C GLY A 1145 32.85 14.14 3.25
N ASP A 1146 32.84 12.99 3.92
CA ASP A 1146 32.34 11.75 3.31
C ASP A 1146 30.87 11.92 2.90
N ARG A 1147 30.57 11.49 1.67
CA ARG A 1147 29.23 11.57 1.06
C ARG A 1147 28.60 10.19 0.99
N HIS A 1148 27.32 10.10 1.36
CA HIS A 1148 26.54 8.87 1.29
C HIS A 1148 25.18 9.13 0.64
N CYS A 1149 24.74 8.20 -0.21
CA CYS A 1149 23.43 8.15 -0.85
C CYS A 1149 22.50 7.26 0.00
N ILE A 1150 21.54 7.86 0.71
CA ILE A 1150 20.74 7.19 1.75
C ILE A 1150 19.25 7.38 1.43
N PRO A 1151 18.41 6.34 1.57
CA PRO A 1151 16.98 6.50 1.39
C PRO A 1151 16.34 7.27 2.57
N VAL A 1152 15.37 8.11 2.25
CA VAL A 1152 14.46 8.76 3.22
C VAL A 1152 13.03 8.38 2.89
N SER A 1153 12.19 8.26 3.91
CA SER A 1153 10.76 8.01 3.78
C SER A 1153 10.06 8.59 5.01
N HIS A 1154 9.50 9.80 4.88
CA HIS A 1154 8.85 10.49 6.01
C HIS A 1154 7.91 11.62 5.56
N GLY A 1155 6.83 11.86 6.31
CA GLY A 1155 5.98 13.06 6.20
C GLY A 1155 6.41 14.22 7.12
N GLU A 1156 7.10 13.91 8.22
CA GLU A 1156 7.54 14.87 9.25
C GLU A 1156 9.06 14.81 9.48
N GLY A 1157 9.86 15.03 8.43
CA GLY A 1157 11.32 14.98 8.53
C GLY A 1157 12.00 16.34 8.71
N ARG A 1158 11.24 17.44 8.73
CA ARG A 1158 11.83 18.78 8.63
C ARG A 1158 12.41 19.26 9.96
N PHE A 1159 13.73 19.36 10.07
CA PHE A 1159 14.39 19.90 11.25
C PHE A 1159 14.19 21.41 11.35
N VAL A 1160 13.60 21.87 12.45
CA VAL A 1160 13.26 23.27 12.69
C VAL A 1160 13.89 23.74 14.00
N ALA A 1161 14.66 24.82 13.90
CA ALA A 1161 15.25 25.52 15.03
C ALA A 1161 15.53 26.98 14.66
N SER A 1162 15.66 27.85 15.66
CA SER A 1162 16.13 29.22 15.42
C SER A 1162 17.58 29.24 14.94
N GLU A 1163 17.96 30.26 14.17
CA GLU A 1163 19.34 30.43 13.70
C GLU A 1163 20.36 30.41 14.86
N ALA A 1164 20.02 31.01 16.00
CA ALA A 1164 20.86 30.99 17.19
C ALA A 1164 21.14 29.56 17.70
N VAL A 1165 20.10 28.71 17.70
CA VAL A 1165 20.24 27.29 18.08
C VAL A 1165 21.05 26.53 17.04
N ILE A 1166 20.82 26.75 15.74
CA ILE A 1166 21.61 26.12 14.66
C ILE A 1166 23.09 26.45 14.80
N ARG A 1167 23.43 27.74 14.97
CA ARG A 1167 24.82 28.18 15.17
C ARG A 1167 25.44 27.62 16.45
N GLU A 1168 24.65 27.48 17.53
CA GLU A 1168 25.11 26.83 18.75
C GLU A 1168 25.43 25.34 18.54
N LEU A 1169 24.56 24.61 17.86
CA LEU A 1169 24.78 23.20 17.51
C LEU A 1169 26.03 23.04 16.64
N ALA A 1170 26.18 23.87 15.60
CA ALA A 1170 27.35 23.88 14.74
C ALA A 1170 28.65 24.13 15.53
N ARG A 1171 28.67 25.17 16.38
CA ARG A 1171 29.84 25.53 17.21
C ARG A 1171 30.23 24.41 18.18
N LYS A 1172 29.29 23.59 18.63
CA LYS A 1172 29.54 22.43 19.50
C LYS A 1172 29.89 21.16 18.72
N GLY A 1173 29.92 21.20 17.38
CA GLY A 1173 30.10 20.02 16.53
C GLY A 1173 28.92 19.05 16.57
N GLN A 1174 27.74 19.50 16.98
CA GLN A 1174 26.55 18.64 17.14
C GLN A 1174 25.81 18.39 15.83
N ILE A 1175 25.98 19.23 14.81
CA ILE A 1175 25.47 18.95 13.46
C ILE A 1175 26.38 17.89 12.84
N ALA A 1176 25.84 16.70 12.65
CA ALA A 1176 26.61 15.51 12.29
C ALA A 1176 26.54 15.21 10.79
N THR A 1177 25.38 15.42 10.19
CA THR A 1177 25.13 15.19 8.78
C THR A 1177 24.21 16.26 8.20
N ARG A 1178 24.46 16.63 6.94
CA ARG A 1178 23.63 17.58 6.17
C ARG A 1178 23.22 17.00 4.82
N TYR A 1179 22.04 17.38 4.34
CA TYR A 1179 21.63 17.19 2.95
C TYR A 1179 22.53 18.04 2.04
N VAL A 1180 22.98 17.46 0.93
CA VAL A 1180 23.87 18.12 -0.04
C VAL A 1180 23.43 17.87 -1.47
N ASP A 1181 23.75 18.80 -2.35
CA ASP A 1181 23.52 18.67 -3.79
C ASP A 1181 24.50 17.68 -4.47
N ALA A 1182 24.42 17.58 -5.79
CA ALA A 1182 25.31 16.75 -6.61
C ALA A 1182 26.80 17.15 -6.46
N SER A 1183 27.10 18.43 -6.23
CA SER A 1183 28.46 18.94 -6.00
C SER A 1183 29.00 18.61 -4.60
N GLY A 1184 28.09 18.29 -3.68
CA GLY A 1184 28.40 17.99 -2.29
C GLY A 1184 28.27 19.19 -1.37
N GLU A 1185 27.65 20.28 -1.82
CA GLU A 1185 27.39 21.47 -1.02
C GLU A 1185 26.01 21.43 -0.36
N PRO A 1186 25.86 21.91 0.89
CA PRO A 1186 24.58 21.94 1.57
C PRO A 1186 23.60 22.85 0.86
N THR A 1187 22.39 22.34 0.61
CA THR A 1187 21.39 23.03 -0.19
C THR A 1187 20.01 23.03 0.47
N MET A 1188 19.24 24.07 0.18
CA MET A 1188 17.82 24.15 0.55
C MET A 1188 16.91 23.71 -0.60
N ASP A 1189 17.48 23.40 -1.76
CA ASP A 1189 16.76 22.82 -2.90
C ASP A 1189 16.05 21.53 -2.49
N ILE A 1190 14.75 21.45 -2.77
CA ILE A 1190 13.92 20.33 -2.34
C ILE A 1190 14.23 19.04 -3.09
N GLU A 1191 14.85 19.10 -4.28
CA GLU A 1191 15.34 17.92 -4.98
C GLU A 1191 16.34 17.12 -4.12
N PHE A 1192 17.16 17.82 -3.33
CA PHE A 1192 18.20 17.22 -2.49
C PHE A 1192 17.88 17.27 -0.98
N ASN A 1193 17.07 18.23 -0.56
CA ASN A 1193 16.58 18.43 0.82
C ASN A 1193 15.03 18.30 0.84
N PRO A 1194 14.49 17.09 0.67
CA PRO A 1194 13.07 16.85 0.39
C PRO A 1194 12.11 17.29 1.51
N ASN A 1195 12.60 17.41 2.74
CA ASN A 1195 11.80 17.90 3.86
C ASN A 1195 11.94 19.41 4.08
N GLY A 1196 12.93 20.07 3.48
CA GLY A 1196 13.21 21.49 3.70
C GLY A 1196 13.80 21.79 5.09
N SER A 1197 14.62 20.89 5.64
CA SER A 1197 15.25 21.07 6.95
C SER A 1197 16.11 22.33 7.02
N THR A 1198 15.98 23.08 8.11
CA THR A 1198 16.70 24.34 8.34
C THR A 1198 18.21 24.11 8.24
N ALA A 1199 18.92 24.92 7.46
CA ALA A 1199 20.35 24.76 7.18
C ALA A 1199 20.72 23.37 6.64
N ALA A 1200 19.80 22.68 5.97
CA ALA A 1200 20.02 21.34 5.43
C ALA A 1200 20.44 20.30 6.48
N VAL A 1201 20.08 20.47 7.76
CA VAL A 1201 20.41 19.50 8.82
C VAL A 1201 19.68 18.18 8.58
N GLU A 1202 20.41 17.07 8.50
CA GLU A 1202 19.83 15.72 8.36
C GLU A 1202 19.93 14.93 9.67
N GLY A 1203 21.00 15.14 10.43
CA GLY A 1203 21.23 14.45 11.69
C GLY A 1203 22.08 15.26 12.66
N ILE A 1204 21.81 15.07 13.95
CA ILE A 1204 22.50 15.76 15.05
C ILE A 1204 22.90 14.77 16.16
N THR A 1205 23.84 15.21 17.00
CA THR A 1205 24.35 14.44 18.14
C THR A 1205 24.13 15.19 19.46
N SER A 1206 24.11 14.43 20.56
CA SER A 1206 24.23 15.01 21.90
C SER A 1206 25.56 15.73 22.11
N PRO A 1207 25.65 16.67 23.07
CA PRO A 1207 26.91 17.38 23.35
C PRO A 1207 28.09 16.46 23.71
N CYS A 1208 27.82 15.23 24.17
CA CYS A 1208 28.84 14.22 24.47
C CYS A 1208 29.08 13.23 23.32
N GLY A 1209 28.38 13.34 22.19
CA GLY A 1209 28.47 12.47 21.02
C GLY A 1209 27.80 11.10 21.14
N LYS A 1210 27.39 10.64 22.34
CA LYS A 1210 26.93 9.26 22.58
C LYS A 1210 25.51 8.95 22.09
N VAL A 1211 24.65 9.97 22.05
CA VAL A 1211 23.33 9.92 21.43
C VAL A 1211 23.43 10.52 20.03
N PHE A 1212 23.04 9.77 19.01
CA PHE A 1212 22.98 10.23 17.62
C PHE A 1212 21.58 9.99 17.05
N GLY A 1213 21.06 10.95 16.29
CA GLY A 1213 19.80 10.80 15.57
C GLY A 1213 19.87 11.39 14.17
N LYS A 1214 19.22 10.73 13.21
CA LYS A 1214 19.19 11.12 11.79
C LYS A 1214 17.88 10.70 11.11
N MET A 1215 17.50 11.36 10.00
CA MET A 1215 16.28 11.01 9.26
C MET A 1215 16.48 9.86 8.25
N GLY A 1216 17.59 9.85 7.52
CA GLY A 1216 17.87 8.86 6.48
C GLY A 1216 18.11 7.46 7.05
N HIS A 1217 17.62 6.45 6.35
CA HIS A 1217 17.66 5.06 6.77
C HIS A 1217 18.94 4.35 6.33
N THR A 1218 19.98 4.41 7.17
CA THR A 1218 21.26 3.75 6.93
C THR A 1218 21.17 2.21 6.99
N GLU A 1219 20.15 1.69 7.67
CA GLU A 1219 19.80 0.27 7.78
C GLU A 1219 19.12 -0.29 6.53
N ARG A 1220 18.45 0.55 5.73
CA ARG A 1220 17.70 0.13 4.53
C ARG A 1220 18.63 -0.06 3.33
N ARG A 1221 19.59 -0.97 3.48
CA ARG A 1221 20.57 -1.32 2.45
C ARG A 1221 20.85 -2.82 2.42
N GLY A 1222 21.36 -3.30 1.30
CA GLY A 1222 21.79 -4.67 1.13
C GLY A 1222 22.56 -4.85 -0.17
N SER A 1223 23.02 -6.07 -0.45
CA SER A 1223 23.59 -6.38 -1.76
C SER A 1223 22.51 -6.24 -2.83
N ARG A 1224 22.86 -5.60 -3.95
CA ARG A 1224 21.95 -5.35 -5.08
C ARG A 1224 20.67 -4.57 -4.73
N VAL A 1225 20.66 -3.79 -3.67
CA VAL A 1225 19.54 -2.89 -3.32
C VAL A 1225 19.71 -1.54 -4.02
N ALA A 1226 18.64 -1.05 -4.66
CA ALA A 1226 18.60 0.18 -5.44
C ALA A 1226 19.77 0.31 -6.44
N VAL A 1227 19.96 -0.72 -7.28
CA VAL A 1227 21.09 -0.77 -8.24
C VAL A 1227 20.99 0.29 -9.34
N ASN A 1228 19.79 0.80 -9.58
CA ASN A 1228 19.50 1.89 -10.52
C ASN A 1228 19.71 3.29 -9.92
N ILE A 1229 20.13 3.40 -8.66
CA ILE A 1229 20.51 4.68 -8.03
C ILE A 1229 22.04 4.72 -7.91
N PRO A 1230 22.72 5.73 -8.49
CA PRO A 1230 24.16 5.88 -8.33
C PRO A 1230 24.57 6.37 -6.92
N GLY A 1231 25.87 6.27 -6.61
CA GLY A 1231 26.45 6.78 -5.37
C GLY A 1231 26.69 5.73 -4.27
N GLU A 1232 27.51 6.10 -3.29
CA GLU A 1232 27.93 5.26 -2.17
C GLU A 1232 26.81 5.12 -1.13
N LYS A 1233 26.22 3.92 -0.99
CA LYS A 1233 25.12 3.66 -0.05
C LYS A 1233 25.60 3.19 1.33
N HIS A 1234 26.85 2.74 1.44
CA HIS A 1234 27.41 2.24 2.68
C HIS A 1234 27.91 3.37 3.58
N GLN A 1235 27.12 3.70 4.59
CA GLN A 1235 27.59 4.47 5.75
C GLN A 1235 27.94 3.49 6.89
N PRO A 1236 29.19 3.44 7.40
CA PRO A 1236 29.68 2.44 8.35
C PRO A 1236 29.19 2.67 9.81
N LEU A 1237 27.97 3.18 9.96
CA LEU A 1237 27.35 3.64 11.20
C LEU A 1237 27.28 2.55 12.29
N PHE A 1238 26.61 1.43 11.97
CA PHE A 1238 26.42 0.32 12.89
C PHE A 1238 27.75 -0.31 13.33
N LYS A 1239 28.67 -0.48 12.38
CA LYS A 1239 30.01 -1.02 12.64
C LYS A 1239 30.83 -0.11 13.55
N ALA A 1240 30.74 1.21 13.39
CA ALA A 1240 31.40 2.18 14.25
C ALA A 1240 30.84 2.15 15.69
N GLY A 1241 29.51 2.10 15.83
CA GLY A 1241 28.85 1.96 17.14
C GLY A 1241 29.22 0.67 17.88
N VAL A 1242 29.29 -0.46 17.18
CA VAL A 1242 29.72 -1.75 17.78
C VAL A 1242 31.20 -1.72 18.18
N ARG A 1243 32.06 -1.16 17.33
CA ARG A 1243 33.50 -1.02 17.60
C ARG A 1243 33.82 -0.17 18.82
N TRP A 1244 32.92 0.70 19.27
CA TRP A 1244 33.10 1.44 20.52
C TRP A 1244 33.26 0.51 21.75
N PHE A 1245 32.73 -0.72 21.68
CA PHE A 1245 32.77 -1.72 22.76
C PHE A 1245 33.82 -2.82 22.57
N GLN A 1246 34.54 -2.80 21.46
CA GLN A 1246 35.59 -3.76 21.09
C GLN A 1246 36.96 -3.10 21.17
#